data_AF-A0A9P8HPL7-F1
#
_entry.id   AF-A0A9P8HPL7-F1
#
_cell.length_a   1.000
_cell.length_b   1.000
_cell.length_c   1.000
_cell.angle_alpha   90.00
_cell.angle_beta   90.00
_cell.angle_gamma   90.00
#
_symmetry.space_group_name_H-M   'P 1'
#
loop_
_entity.id
_entity.type
_entity.pdbx_description
1 polymer ?
#
loop_
_entity_poly.entity_id
_entity_poly.type
_entity_poly.pdbx_seq_one_letter_code
_entity_poly.pdbx_strand_id
1 'polypeptide(L)'
;MALSAFRTAIWIPYPTANPGNGFWGEQTSTLNFCEEDYALSSYCAEFCNTVTNALFLWLGIRGIINCIQQKHPSIFLISYIGYMVVGLGSILFHTTLKYPMQLVDELSMIYTTCLMMHASFSYSRSRTFSALLGISLLSLAGSITVYYHVTKDPVFHQTAYAALTATIVFRSMWVMESQLRPVLTARDPEKASYVLNTMWTMVATGLSIFLGGFLIWNLDNVFCSQVRQWRHAIGLPWAVLLEGHAWWHLMTGLGAYYYIIWGIWLRQCLDGQDTKYILVWPRLLTSIPYLKRIDDDQYQDKKTPNAYSANGPLTMASPSPQGRSFTVRGVAAGLAVGTIICAANMYFGLQTGWVSIMSMPSSLMGFAVFKLLKPHLRFPFSPVENVLVQSVAGGMAIMPLGCGFVGVIPAMNYLLEPNEQGPLSLSTWQLIIWSLGLCYFGVVFAVPLRHQVIIRERLRFPSGFSTAVLIRVLHSRGQKSSPQELDAATKGGFASLAAKDDEPALVEDVGASVEEEEREPEVSKDLDWAYNMRLLLLSFLVSGIFTICNYFLPILRDLPVFGTVAASTWLWTLNPSLAYVGQGIIMGTETTLHMTLGAIIGWGVLSPLAKMKGWAPGPVDDWENGSKGWIVWVSLAIMLVDAVVSLAYIALRPVFTTHALPTLAILQRRFRQSRIASLFRTSHQYSPIPDEAREEEEQEDDDDDDDQASPAQAEDRGLDDAPTDQQIHSKVVFWGLLASILICVLSTQIVFGHLVPLYAIVIAVLMALVLSIMGVRALGETDLNPVSGISKLAQLFFALIIPQSNKSSVLINLVAGAISEAGALQAGDLMQDLKTGHLLGAAPKAQFWGQLIGATFGAVFSAFAYRIYTAVYEIPGKLFQVPTAYVWIFTARLVTGQGLPYMAKEWATGAGVLFAVTTLARTLSVGRPWRSWIPGGIAVAVGMYNVPSFTLARAIGGIVSWYWLSVRKQSTTPLIIIASGFILGEGFLSIVNLWLQALKVPHY
;
A
#
# COMPACT_ATOMS: atom_id res chain seq x y z
N MET A 1 -13.97 -14.72 -39.03
CA MET A 1 -14.56 -13.75 -39.98
C MET A 1 -15.14 -12.52 -39.28
N ALA A 2 -16.02 -12.62 -38.28
CA ALA A 2 -16.58 -11.45 -37.59
C ALA A 2 -15.53 -10.51 -36.95
N LEU A 3 -14.49 -11.07 -36.31
CA LEU A 3 -13.37 -10.30 -35.75
C LEU A 3 -12.48 -9.62 -36.80
N SER A 4 -12.34 -10.21 -37.99
CA SER A 4 -11.55 -9.59 -39.06
C SER A 4 -12.36 -8.51 -39.78
N ALA A 5 -13.67 -8.70 -39.95
CA ALA A 5 -14.61 -7.70 -40.48
C ALA A 5 -14.74 -6.48 -39.54
N PHE A 6 -14.79 -6.73 -38.21
CA PHE A 6 -14.77 -5.67 -37.21
C PHE A 6 -13.42 -4.93 -37.23
N ARG A 7 -12.29 -5.65 -37.30
CA ARG A 7 -10.95 -5.05 -37.41
C ARG A 7 -10.82 -4.16 -38.65
N THR A 8 -11.34 -4.56 -39.81
CA THR A 8 -11.34 -3.73 -41.03
C THR A 8 -12.31 -2.55 -41.00
N ALA A 9 -13.31 -2.53 -40.10
CA ALA A 9 -14.29 -1.44 -40.01
C ALA A 9 -13.84 -0.25 -39.15
N ILE A 10 -12.84 -0.44 -38.29
CA ILE A 10 -12.34 0.56 -37.32
C ILE A 10 -10.83 0.81 -37.43
N TRP A 11 -10.17 0.25 -38.46
CA TRP A 11 -8.74 0.40 -38.70
C TRP A 11 -8.50 0.88 -40.13
N ILE A 12 -7.95 2.08 -40.27
CA ILE A 12 -7.50 2.66 -41.54
C ILE A 12 -5.98 2.79 -41.47
N PRO A 13 -5.21 2.32 -42.48
CA PRO A 13 -3.76 2.48 -42.47
C PRO A 13 -3.39 3.96 -42.37
N TYR A 14 -2.36 4.27 -41.57
CA TYR A 14 -1.89 5.64 -41.44
C TYR A 14 -1.26 6.10 -42.77
N PRO A 15 -1.65 7.25 -43.34
CA PRO A 15 -1.06 7.73 -44.57
C PRO A 15 0.44 8.04 -44.40
N THR A 16 1.23 7.83 -45.44
CA THR A 16 2.65 8.19 -45.45
C THR A 16 2.84 9.67 -45.75
N ALA A 17 3.88 10.28 -45.16
CA ALA A 17 4.27 11.66 -45.43
C ALA A 17 4.33 11.98 -46.94
N ASN A 18 3.84 13.15 -47.35
CA ASN A 18 3.86 13.59 -48.74
C ASN A 18 4.41 15.02 -48.90
N PRO A 19 5.67 15.27 -48.48
CA PRO A 19 6.24 16.62 -48.39
C PRO A 19 6.40 17.32 -49.75
N GLY A 20 6.49 16.57 -50.86
CA GLY A 20 6.63 17.12 -52.21
C GLY A 20 5.36 17.71 -52.82
N ASN A 21 4.19 17.55 -52.17
CA ASN A 21 2.88 17.97 -52.69
C ASN A 21 2.11 18.89 -51.72
N GLY A 22 2.81 19.45 -50.72
CA GLY A 22 2.23 20.33 -49.71
C GLY A 22 1.83 21.70 -50.26
N PHE A 23 0.63 22.17 -49.90
CA PHE A 23 0.07 23.44 -50.42
C PHE A 23 0.98 24.67 -50.17
N TRP A 24 1.69 24.70 -49.03
CA TRP A 24 2.52 25.84 -48.63
C TRP A 24 3.97 25.75 -49.14
N GLY A 25 4.33 24.70 -49.89
CA GLY A 25 5.70 24.46 -50.36
C GLY A 25 6.68 24.04 -49.25
N GLU A 26 7.99 24.03 -49.55
CA GLU A 26 9.03 23.46 -48.68
C GLU A 26 9.13 24.13 -47.30
N GLN A 27 9.44 23.34 -46.27
CA GLN A 27 9.65 23.84 -44.91
C GLN A 27 10.79 24.88 -44.86
N THR A 28 10.56 26.00 -44.17
CA THR A 28 11.60 27.01 -43.90
C THR A 28 11.84 27.27 -42.41
N SER A 29 11.00 26.69 -41.53
CA SER A 29 11.19 26.73 -40.07
C SER A 29 12.45 25.99 -39.62
N THR A 30 12.97 26.36 -38.45
CA THR A 30 14.10 25.64 -37.85
C THR A 30 13.70 24.34 -37.15
N LEU A 31 12.40 24.18 -36.87
CA LEU A 31 11.82 23.02 -36.20
C LEU A 31 10.82 22.29 -37.12
N ASN A 32 10.86 20.96 -37.07
CA ASN A 32 9.85 20.02 -37.59
C ASN A 32 9.57 19.00 -36.47
N PHE A 33 8.30 18.70 -36.19
CA PHE A 33 7.93 17.80 -35.09
C PHE A 33 7.77 16.35 -35.56
N CYS A 34 7.35 15.47 -34.65
CA CYS A 34 7.25 14.06 -34.96
C CYS A 34 6.02 13.68 -35.82
N GLU A 35 5.03 14.56 -35.92
CA GLU A 35 3.92 14.38 -36.87
C GLU A 35 4.47 14.29 -38.31
N GLU A 36 3.83 13.52 -39.18
CA GLU A 36 4.27 13.37 -40.57
C GLU A 36 3.65 14.45 -41.47
N ASP A 37 4.51 15.26 -42.10
CA ASP A 37 4.11 16.37 -42.95
C ASP A 37 3.14 15.96 -44.06
N TYR A 38 1.99 16.65 -44.09
CA TYR A 38 0.91 16.50 -45.06
C TYR A 38 0.33 15.08 -45.15
N ALA A 39 0.51 14.25 -44.12
CA ALA A 39 -0.01 12.87 -44.10
C ALA A 39 -1.55 12.84 -44.10
N LEU A 40 -2.18 13.68 -43.26
CA LEU A 40 -3.64 13.68 -43.10
C LEU A 40 -4.35 14.73 -43.96
N SER A 41 -3.65 15.76 -44.42
CA SER A 41 -4.20 16.87 -45.21
C SER A 41 -3.14 17.48 -46.13
N SER A 42 -3.49 17.82 -47.36
CA SER A 42 -2.59 18.56 -48.26
C SER A 42 -2.47 20.06 -47.94
N TYR A 43 -3.40 20.60 -47.15
CA TYR A 43 -3.45 22.02 -46.78
C TYR A 43 -2.80 22.34 -45.44
N CYS A 44 -2.67 21.34 -44.55
CA CYS A 44 -2.10 21.49 -43.22
C CYS A 44 -0.91 20.53 -43.09
N ALA A 45 0.29 21.08 -42.88
CA ALA A 45 1.50 20.28 -42.77
C ALA A 45 1.42 19.29 -41.59
N GLU A 46 1.12 19.78 -40.38
CA GLU A 46 0.92 18.93 -39.21
C GLU A 46 -0.52 19.11 -38.71
N PHE A 47 -1.41 18.20 -39.14
CA PHE A 47 -2.85 18.34 -38.96
C PHE A 47 -3.28 18.23 -37.48
N CYS A 48 -2.79 17.22 -36.75
CA CYS A 48 -3.13 17.01 -35.35
C CYS A 48 -2.56 18.13 -34.46
N ASN A 49 -1.31 18.53 -34.71
CA ASN A 49 -0.70 19.68 -34.05
C ASN A 49 -1.45 20.99 -34.34
N THR A 50 -1.96 21.18 -35.55
CA THR A 50 -2.78 22.34 -35.91
C THR A 50 -4.13 22.34 -35.19
N VAL A 51 -4.90 21.24 -35.26
CA VAL A 51 -6.27 21.18 -34.75
C VAL A 51 -6.33 21.26 -33.22
N THR A 52 -5.34 20.69 -32.53
CA THR A 52 -5.30 20.73 -31.05
C THR A 52 -5.20 22.15 -30.49
N ASN A 53 -4.64 23.09 -31.25
CA ASN A 53 -4.59 24.51 -30.89
C ASN A 53 -5.96 25.21 -30.91
N ALA A 54 -7.01 24.60 -31.46
CA ALA A 54 -8.38 25.12 -31.33
C ALA A 54 -8.83 25.24 -29.86
N LEU A 55 -8.25 24.42 -28.96
CA LEU A 55 -8.48 24.53 -27.52
C LEU A 55 -8.04 25.90 -26.97
N PHE A 56 -6.89 26.43 -27.40
CA PHE A 56 -6.42 27.75 -26.98
C PHE A 56 -7.39 28.85 -27.40
N LEU A 57 -7.94 28.76 -28.61
CA LEU A 57 -8.93 29.75 -29.06
C LEU A 57 -10.19 29.68 -28.22
N TRP A 58 -10.71 28.48 -28.00
CA TRP A 58 -11.93 28.29 -27.23
C TRP A 58 -11.78 28.71 -25.76
N LEU A 59 -10.71 28.30 -25.09
CA LEU A 59 -10.40 28.69 -23.70
C LEU A 59 -10.14 30.20 -23.60
N GLY A 60 -9.41 30.77 -24.56
CA GLY A 60 -9.13 32.20 -24.62
C GLY A 60 -10.40 33.03 -24.76
N ILE A 61 -11.30 32.68 -25.69
CA ILE A 61 -12.60 33.34 -25.87
C ILE A 61 -13.43 33.25 -24.58
N ARG A 62 -13.49 32.08 -23.95
CA ARG A 62 -14.20 31.92 -22.67
C ARG A 62 -13.59 32.78 -21.56
N GLY A 63 -12.27 32.87 -21.49
CA GLY A 63 -11.55 33.74 -20.55
C GLY A 63 -11.85 35.22 -20.77
N ILE A 64 -11.85 35.68 -22.01
CA ILE A 64 -12.21 37.06 -22.40
C ILE A 64 -13.65 37.38 -21.99
N ILE A 65 -14.60 36.51 -22.35
CA ILE A 65 -16.01 36.67 -21.99
C ILE A 65 -16.15 36.74 -20.47
N ASN A 66 -15.44 35.90 -19.72
CA ASN A 66 -15.45 35.92 -18.27
C ASN A 66 -14.90 37.24 -17.71
N CYS A 67 -13.77 37.73 -18.22
CA CYS A 67 -13.21 39.03 -17.84
C CYS A 67 -14.17 40.19 -18.07
N ILE A 68 -14.85 40.22 -19.22
CA ILE A 68 -15.79 41.30 -19.57
C ILE A 68 -17.06 41.21 -18.71
N GLN A 69 -17.70 40.03 -18.65
CA GLN A 69 -18.96 39.85 -17.93
C GLN A 69 -18.82 40.07 -16.43
N GLN A 70 -17.70 39.61 -15.85
CA GLN A 70 -17.46 39.66 -14.40
C GLN A 70 -16.66 40.89 -13.97
N LYS A 71 -16.33 41.80 -14.91
CA LYS A 71 -15.60 43.05 -14.67
C LYS A 71 -14.24 42.84 -13.98
N HIS A 72 -13.47 41.86 -14.45
CA HIS A 72 -12.11 41.62 -13.97
C HIS A 72 -11.12 42.71 -14.43
N PRO A 73 -9.98 42.90 -13.76
CA PRO A 73 -8.96 43.87 -14.17
C PRO A 73 -8.49 43.68 -15.62
N SER A 74 -8.30 44.78 -16.34
CA SER A 74 -7.99 44.80 -17.78
C SER A 74 -6.68 44.07 -18.15
N ILE A 75 -5.73 43.94 -17.23
CA ILE A 75 -4.48 43.20 -17.47
C ILE A 75 -4.72 41.72 -17.77
N PHE A 76 -5.72 41.10 -17.16
CA PHE A 76 -6.07 39.70 -17.42
C PHE A 76 -6.85 39.53 -18.73
N LEU A 77 -7.63 40.54 -19.12
CA LEU A 77 -8.23 40.60 -20.45
C LEU A 77 -7.15 40.60 -21.54
N ILE A 78 -6.14 41.47 -21.40
CA ILE A 78 -4.98 41.54 -22.31
C ILE A 78 -4.22 40.21 -22.33
N SER A 79 -4.14 39.53 -21.18
CA SER A 79 -3.43 38.25 -21.08
C SER A 79 -4.16 37.11 -21.78
N TYR A 80 -5.49 37.09 -21.77
CA TYR A 80 -6.26 36.14 -22.60
C TYR A 80 -6.18 36.46 -24.09
N ILE A 81 -6.04 37.74 -24.47
CA ILE A 81 -5.74 38.12 -25.86
C ILE A 81 -4.37 37.57 -26.25
N GLY A 82 -3.34 37.76 -25.42
CA GLY A 82 -2.01 37.16 -25.65
C GLY A 82 -2.04 35.63 -25.75
N TYR A 83 -2.79 34.98 -24.86
CA TYR A 83 -3.03 33.52 -24.91
C TYR A 83 -3.68 33.06 -26.22
N MET A 84 -4.65 33.82 -26.77
CA MET A 84 -5.22 33.53 -28.09
C MET A 84 -4.22 33.76 -29.22
N VAL A 85 -3.37 34.78 -29.12
CA VAL A 85 -2.32 35.05 -30.12
C VAL A 85 -1.32 33.88 -30.17
N VAL A 86 -0.95 33.29 -29.02
CA VAL A 86 -0.15 32.05 -28.96
C VAL A 86 -0.84 30.93 -29.74
N GLY A 87 -2.11 30.64 -29.43
CA GLY A 87 -2.86 29.59 -30.13
C GLY A 87 -3.00 29.83 -31.64
N LEU A 88 -3.25 31.08 -32.06
CA LEU A 88 -3.32 31.44 -33.48
C LEU A 88 -1.96 31.32 -34.16
N GLY A 89 -0.89 31.77 -33.50
CA GLY A 89 0.49 31.63 -33.98
C GLY A 89 0.84 30.16 -34.21
N SER A 90 0.53 29.31 -33.23
CA SER A 90 0.76 27.87 -33.31
C SER A 90 -0.06 27.20 -34.44
N ILE A 91 -1.34 27.57 -34.63
CA ILE A 91 -2.13 27.11 -35.79
C ILE A 91 -1.45 27.48 -37.10
N LEU A 92 -1.04 28.74 -37.26
CA LEU A 92 -0.40 29.22 -38.48
C LEU A 92 0.96 28.56 -38.71
N PHE A 93 1.71 28.31 -37.64
CA PHE A 93 2.99 27.63 -37.71
C PHE A 93 2.84 26.17 -38.13
N HIS A 94 2.03 25.36 -37.43
CA HIS A 94 1.83 23.94 -37.75
C HIS A 94 1.11 23.70 -39.09
N THR A 95 0.32 24.68 -39.55
CA THR A 95 -0.29 24.61 -40.89
C THR A 95 0.77 24.78 -41.99
N THR A 96 1.76 25.65 -41.79
CA THR A 96 2.64 26.15 -42.87
C THR A 96 4.11 25.74 -42.78
N LEU A 97 4.61 25.42 -41.57
CA LEU A 97 6.02 25.18 -41.23
C LEU A 97 6.98 26.25 -41.77
N LYS A 98 6.57 27.53 -41.69
CA LYS A 98 7.36 28.68 -42.14
C LYS A 98 7.98 29.43 -40.98
N TYR A 99 9.24 29.85 -41.15
CA TYR A 99 9.97 30.62 -40.14
C TYR A 99 9.25 31.88 -39.63
N PRO A 100 8.58 32.71 -40.49
CA PRO A 100 7.82 33.85 -39.97
C PRO A 100 6.67 33.45 -39.04
N MET A 101 5.97 32.34 -39.32
CA MET A 101 4.88 31.86 -38.47
C MET A 101 5.40 31.20 -37.19
N GLN A 102 6.55 30.54 -37.26
CA GLN A 102 7.28 30.05 -36.08
C GLN A 102 7.59 31.19 -35.10
N LEU A 103 8.06 32.34 -35.60
CA LEU A 103 8.32 33.51 -34.76
C LEU A 103 7.04 34.04 -34.09
N VAL A 104 5.90 34.01 -34.79
CA VAL A 104 4.61 34.44 -34.22
C VAL A 104 4.18 33.51 -33.08
N ASP A 105 4.35 32.19 -33.25
CA ASP A 105 4.07 31.21 -32.21
C ASP A 105 5.00 31.42 -30.99
N GLU A 106 6.31 31.24 -31.17
CA GLU A 106 7.26 31.18 -30.07
C GLU A 106 7.43 32.53 -29.35
N LEU A 107 7.53 33.65 -30.07
CA LEU A 107 7.76 34.94 -29.43
C LEU A 107 6.52 35.45 -28.67
N SER A 108 5.31 35.10 -29.13
CA SER A 108 4.09 35.48 -28.43
C SER A 108 3.98 34.83 -27.05
N MET A 109 4.58 33.66 -26.85
CA MET A 109 4.70 33.00 -25.54
C MET A 109 5.53 33.85 -24.56
N ILE A 110 6.68 34.39 -25.02
CA ILE A 110 7.54 35.27 -24.23
C ILE A 110 6.78 36.55 -23.85
N TYR A 111 6.14 37.20 -24.82
CA TYR A 111 5.42 38.45 -24.60
C TYR A 111 4.26 38.30 -23.62
N THR A 112 3.47 37.23 -23.76
CA THR A 112 2.36 36.93 -22.85
C THR A 112 2.85 36.65 -21.43
N THR A 113 3.98 35.96 -21.29
CA THR A 113 4.59 35.70 -19.99
C THR A 113 5.11 36.98 -19.33
N CYS A 114 5.75 37.88 -20.10
CA CYS A 114 6.18 39.18 -19.62
C CYS A 114 5.00 40.05 -19.14
N LEU A 115 3.86 40.01 -19.84
CA LEU A 115 2.64 40.71 -19.41
C LEU A 115 2.13 40.19 -18.06
N MET A 116 2.14 38.87 -17.87
CA MET A 116 1.75 38.28 -16.59
C MET A 116 2.78 38.58 -15.48
N MET A 117 4.07 38.63 -15.79
CA MET A 117 5.10 39.05 -14.84
C MET A 117 4.88 40.48 -14.39
N HIS A 118 4.55 41.39 -15.32
CA HIS A 118 4.18 42.76 -14.98
C HIS A 118 2.96 42.77 -14.03
N ALA A 119 1.92 42.00 -14.32
CA ALA A 119 0.71 41.90 -13.50
C ALA A 119 0.99 41.45 -12.05
N SER A 120 1.89 40.47 -11.87
CA SER A 120 2.23 39.90 -10.56
C SER A 120 3.22 40.75 -9.77
N PHE A 121 4.29 41.24 -10.41
CA PHE A 121 5.35 41.99 -9.73
C PHE A 121 5.01 43.46 -9.46
N SER A 122 4.14 44.08 -10.28
CA SER A 122 3.69 45.46 -10.04
C SER A 122 2.66 45.59 -8.93
N TYR A 123 2.12 44.48 -8.41
CA TYR A 123 1.07 44.52 -7.40
C TYR A 123 1.54 45.18 -6.10
N SER A 124 0.72 46.12 -5.60
CA SER A 124 0.97 46.89 -4.37
C SER A 124 2.30 47.67 -4.37
N ARG A 125 2.83 48.05 -5.55
CA ARG A 125 4.05 48.86 -5.72
C ARG A 125 3.75 50.24 -6.29
N SER A 126 4.71 51.15 -6.18
CA SER A 126 4.57 52.53 -6.68
C SER A 126 4.41 52.55 -8.21
N ARG A 127 3.76 53.62 -8.72
CA ARG A 127 3.63 53.84 -10.17
C ARG A 127 4.98 53.91 -10.88
N THR A 128 5.99 54.47 -10.22
CA THR A 128 7.37 54.52 -10.72
C THR A 128 7.98 53.14 -10.86
N PHE A 129 7.82 52.26 -9.87
CA PHE A 129 8.30 50.89 -9.93
C PHE A 129 7.58 50.09 -11.04
N SER A 130 6.26 50.23 -11.16
CA SER A 130 5.49 49.56 -12.20
C SER A 130 5.90 49.99 -13.62
N ALA A 131 6.18 51.28 -13.82
CA ALA A 131 6.68 51.80 -15.08
C ALA A 131 8.10 51.30 -15.40
N LEU A 132 9.02 51.33 -14.43
CA LEU A 132 10.38 50.80 -14.59
C LEU A 132 10.37 49.30 -14.91
N LEU A 133 9.57 48.51 -14.18
CA LEU A 133 9.39 47.08 -14.44
C LEU A 133 8.86 46.84 -15.86
N GLY A 134 7.89 47.63 -16.31
CA GLY A 134 7.36 47.54 -17.68
C GLY A 134 8.43 47.79 -18.74
N ILE A 135 9.23 48.85 -18.56
CA ILE A 135 10.35 49.17 -19.46
C ILE A 135 11.40 48.04 -19.45
N SER A 136 11.75 47.52 -18.28
CA SER A 136 12.71 46.42 -18.15
C SER A 136 12.22 45.13 -18.81
N LEU A 137 10.96 44.76 -18.62
CA LEU A 137 10.38 43.56 -19.24
C LEU A 137 10.23 43.71 -20.76
N LEU A 138 9.93 44.92 -21.25
CA LEU A 138 9.90 45.21 -22.68
C LEU A 138 11.31 45.13 -23.30
N SER A 139 12.32 45.68 -22.60
CA SER A 139 13.72 45.57 -23.02
C SER A 139 14.21 44.12 -23.01
N LEU A 140 13.83 43.33 -22.01
CA LEU A 140 14.14 41.90 -21.92
C LEU A 140 13.46 41.10 -23.04
N ALA A 141 12.17 41.33 -23.30
CA ALA A 141 11.47 40.69 -24.40
C ALA A 141 12.12 41.07 -25.75
N GLY A 142 12.46 42.34 -25.95
CA GLY A 142 13.15 42.81 -27.15
C GLY A 142 14.53 42.17 -27.34
N SER A 143 15.32 42.04 -26.27
CA SER A 143 16.65 41.41 -26.36
C SER A 143 16.57 39.91 -26.66
N ILE A 144 15.61 39.20 -26.04
CA ILE A 144 15.33 37.79 -26.34
C ILE A 144 14.92 37.65 -27.81
N THR A 145 14.01 38.52 -28.31
CA THR A 145 13.57 38.50 -29.70
C THR A 145 14.69 38.74 -30.70
N VAL A 146 15.53 39.76 -30.47
CA VAL A 146 16.66 40.06 -31.35
C VAL A 146 17.66 38.91 -31.35
N TYR A 147 18.02 38.40 -30.17
CA TYR A 147 18.95 37.28 -30.06
C TYR A 147 18.40 36.03 -30.74
N TYR A 148 17.13 35.68 -30.49
CA TYR A 148 16.49 34.52 -31.09
C TYR A 148 16.40 34.64 -32.61
N HIS A 149 16.06 35.82 -33.13
CA HIS A 149 15.98 36.05 -34.57
C HIS A 149 17.35 35.91 -35.27
N VAL A 150 18.43 36.36 -34.62
CA VAL A 150 19.80 36.29 -35.16
C VAL A 150 20.38 34.89 -35.07
N THR A 151 20.27 34.25 -33.91
CA THR A 151 20.86 32.92 -33.65
C THR A 151 20.05 31.77 -34.21
N LYS A 152 18.72 31.95 -34.32
CA LYS A 152 17.76 30.94 -34.75
C LYS A 152 17.83 29.64 -33.93
N ASP A 153 18.31 29.72 -32.68
CA ASP A 153 18.46 28.58 -31.79
C ASP A 153 17.20 28.37 -30.93
N PRO A 154 16.38 27.34 -31.21
CA PRO A 154 15.14 27.09 -30.48
C PRO A 154 15.37 26.70 -29.02
N VAL A 155 16.55 26.17 -28.67
CA VAL A 155 16.86 25.78 -27.28
C VAL A 155 17.01 27.02 -26.40
N PHE A 156 17.56 28.11 -26.93
CA PHE A 156 17.62 29.39 -26.23
C PHE A 156 16.22 29.91 -25.89
N HIS A 157 15.29 29.89 -26.85
CA HIS A 157 13.91 30.30 -26.62
C HIS A 157 13.25 29.46 -25.52
N GLN A 158 13.35 28.14 -25.62
CA GLN A 158 12.76 27.20 -24.64
C GLN A 158 13.29 27.47 -23.23
N THR A 159 14.59 27.70 -23.10
CA THR A 159 15.24 28.00 -21.82
C THR A 159 14.77 29.32 -21.24
N ALA A 160 14.70 30.37 -22.07
CA ALA A 160 14.22 31.68 -21.66
C ALA A 160 12.75 31.64 -21.23
N TYR A 161 11.89 30.96 -22.00
CA TYR A 161 10.49 30.77 -21.70
C TYR A 161 10.28 29.99 -20.39
N ALA A 162 11.01 28.89 -20.20
CA ALA A 162 10.96 28.09 -18.98
C ALA A 162 11.37 28.90 -17.74
N ALA A 163 12.44 29.69 -17.85
CA ALA A 163 12.92 30.54 -16.76
C ALA A 163 11.87 31.61 -16.37
N LEU A 164 11.26 32.29 -17.36
CA LEU A 164 10.21 33.29 -17.13
C LEU A 164 8.98 32.65 -16.48
N THR A 165 8.55 31.48 -16.99
CA THR A 165 7.38 30.74 -16.49
C THR A 165 7.60 30.22 -15.06
N ALA A 166 8.77 29.67 -14.76
CA ALA A 166 9.11 29.25 -13.40
C ALA A 166 9.10 30.45 -12.45
N THR A 167 9.73 31.56 -12.85
CA THR A 167 9.81 32.78 -12.03
C THR A 167 8.43 33.31 -11.66
N ILE A 168 7.51 33.39 -12.62
CA ILE A 168 6.18 33.94 -12.37
C ILE A 168 5.30 33.01 -11.53
N VAL A 169 5.41 31.70 -11.72
CA VAL A 169 4.67 30.71 -10.93
C VAL A 169 5.15 30.73 -9.47
N PHE A 170 6.46 30.65 -9.23
CA PHE A 170 7.03 30.72 -7.88
C PHE A 170 6.72 32.04 -7.19
N ARG A 171 6.81 33.16 -7.93
CA ARG A 171 6.39 34.48 -7.42
C ARG A 171 4.94 34.47 -6.95
N SER A 172 4.04 33.92 -7.76
CA SER A 172 2.60 33.91 -7.48
C SER A 172 2.25 33.01 -6.28
N MET A 173 2.93 31.85 -6.13
CA MET A 173 2.82 31.01 -4.93
C MET A 173 3.33 31.72 -3.69
N TRP A 174 4.47 32.42 -3.81
CA TRP A 174 5.01 33.21 -2.72
C TRP A 174 4.05 34.33 -2.30
N VAL A 175 3.40 35.04 -3.24
CA VAL A 175 2.36 36.04 -2.90
C VAL A 175 1.22 35.41 -2.12
N MET A 176 0.72 34.27 -2.59
CA MET A 176 -0.38 33.55 -1.94
C MET A 176 -0.03 33.18 -0.49
N GLU A 177 1.16 32.64 -0.24
CA GLU A 177 1.57 32.20 1.10
C GLU A 177 2.02 33.33 2.01
N SER A 178 2.79 34.29 1.50
CA SER A 178 3.39 35.34 2.34
C SER A 178 2.48 36.55 2.52
N GLN A 179 1.61 36.87 1.55
CA GLN A 179 0.76 38.06 1.59
C GLN A 179 -0.71 37.71 1.80
N LEU A 180 -1.25 36.74 1.06
CA LEU A 180 -2.67 36.44 1.12
C LEU A 180 -3.06 35.65 2.38
N ARG A 181 -2.32 34.58 2.73
CA ARG A 181 -2.64 33.71 3.87
C ARG A 181 -2.79 34.49 5.18
N PRO A 182 -1.87 35.38 5.60
CA PRO A 182 -2.02 36.11 6.85
C PRO A 182 -3.28 36.99 6.87
N VAL A 183 -3.56 37.67 5.75
CA VAL A 183 -4.72 38.59 5.62
C VAL A 183 -6.04 37.83 5.65
N LEU A 184 -6.15 36.70 4.96
CA LEU A 184 -7.36 35.88 4.97
C LEU A 184 -7.58 35.22 6.33
N THR A 185 -6.53 34.65 6.93
CA THR A 185 -6.62 33.97 8.23
C THR A 185 -7.02 34.93 9.34
N ALA A 186 -6.56 36.19 9.27
CA ALA A 186 -6.95 37.23 10.21
C ALA A 186 -8.42 37.69 10.06
N ARG A 187 -9.04 37.50 8.89
CA ARG A 187 -10.45 37.86 8.64
C ARG A 187 -11.40 36.73 9.00
N ASP A 188 -11.14 35.53 8.49
CA ASP A 188 -11.98 34.35 8.63
C ASP A 188 -11.13 33.07 8.47
N PRO A 189 -10.77 32.39 9.58
CA PRO A 189 -9.89 31.21 9.56
C PRO A 189 -10.46 30.01 8.77
N GLU A 190 -11.76 29.78 8.85
CA GLU A 190 -12.42 28.66 8.17
C GLU A 190 -12.48 28.89 6.66
N LYS A 191 -12.92 30.08 6.25
CA LYS A 191 -12.95 30.47 4.84
C LYS A 191 -11.54 30.57 4.25
N ALA A 192 -10.56 31.04 5.02
CA ALA A 192 -9.15 31.08 4.59
C ALA A 192 -8.63 29.69 4.25
N SER A 193 -8.93 28.70 5.11
CA SER A 193 -8.53 27.30 4.88
C SER A 193 -9.16 26.74 3.61
N TYR A 194 -10.45 26.96 3.39
CA TYR A 194 -11.15 26.53 2.17
C TYR A 194 -10.57 27.17 0.89
N VAL A 195 -10.38 28.50 0.90
CA VAL A 195 -9.86 29.26 -0.25
C VAL A 195 -8.44 28.82 -0.58
N LEU A 196 -7.55 28.74 0.40
CA LEU A 196 -6.14 28.35 0.19
C LEU A 196 -6.00 26.90 -0.26
N ASN A 197 -6.77 25.97 0.33
CA ASN A 197 -6.77 24.56 -0.10
C ASN A 197 -7.25 24.43 -1.56
N THR A 198 -8.25 25.20 -1.95
CA THR A 198 -8.76 25.22 -3.33
C THR A 198 -7.73 25.83 -4.28
N MET A 199 -7.06 26.93 -3.91
CA MET A 199 -5.98 27.53 -4.69
C MET A 199 -4.80 26.56 -4.86
N TRP A 200 -4.37 25.86 -3.81
CA TRP A 200 -3.34 24.84 -3.91
C TRP A 200 -3.75 23.66 -4.79
N THR A 201 -5.04 23.28 -4.75
CA THR A 201 -5.58 22.24 -5.65
C THR A 201 -5.53 22.69 -7.11
N MET A 202 -5.85 23.94 -7.41
CA MET A 202 -5.71 24.51 -8.76
C MET A 202 -4.24 24.54 -9.21
N VAL A 203 -3.33 24.97 -8.34
CA VAL A 203 -1.89 25.02 -8.61
C VAL A 203 -1.34 23.62 -8.89
N ALA A 204 -1.64 22.64 -8.03
CA ALA A 204 -1.19 21.27 -8.21
C ALA A 204 -1.74 20.65 -9.49
N THR A 205 -3.03 20.87 -9.79
CA THR A 205 -3.68 20.36 -11.01
C THR A 205 -3.06 21.00 -12.26
N GLY A 206 -2.97 22.34 -12.28
CA GLY A 206 -2.41 23.08 -13.42
C GLY A 206 -0.95 22.73 -13.69
N LEU A 207 -0.11 22.63 -12.65
CA LEU A 207 1.29 22.23 -12.79
C LEU A 207 1.44 20.77 -13.25
N SER A 208 0.64 19.85 -12.72
CA SER A 208 0.69 18.44 -13.11
C SER A 208 0.33 18.27 -14.58
N ILE A 209 -0.69 18.98 -15.06
CA ILE A 209 -1.09 18.98 -16.47
C ILE A 209 0.03 19.59 -17.33
N PHE A 210 0.56 20.76 -16.95
CA PHE A 210 1.61 21.41 -17.73
C PHE A 210 2.90 20.58 -17.82
N LEU A 211 3.39 20.04 -16.70
CA LEU A 211 4.58 19.18 -16.66
C LEU A 211 4.34 17.82 -17.32
N GLY A 212 3.12 17.28 -17.24
CA GLY A 212 2.73 16.07 -17.96
C GLY A 212 2.79 16.27 -19.48
N GLY A 213 2.29 17.41 -19.96
CA GLY A 213 2.45 17.81 -21.36
C GLY A 213 3.92 17.90 -21.75
N PHE A 214 4.74 18.57 -20.94
CA PHE A 214 6.18 18.71 -21.18
C PHE A 214 6.90 17.37 -21.27
N LEU A 215 6.53 16.42 -20.42
CA LEU A 215 7.08 15.07 -20.45
C LEU A 215 6.72 14.36 -21.77
N ILE A 216 5.45 14.40 -22.18
CA ILE A 216 4.98 13.78 -23.43
C ILE A 216 5.69 14.40 -24.63
N TRP A 217 5.83 15.73 -24.67
CA TRP A 217 6.58 16.44 -25.70
C TRP A 217 8.03 15.95 -25.84
N ASN A 218 8.74 15.79 -24.71
CA ASN A 218 10.11 15.28 -24.73
C ASN A 218 10.18 13.82 -25.22
N LEU A 219 9.21 12.98 -24.83
CA LEU A 219 9.12 11.60 -25.33
C LEU A 219 8.92 11.57 -26.85
N ASP A 220 8.06 12.45 -27.37
CA ASP A 220 7.79 12.59 -28.81
C ASP A 220 9.05 12.98 -29.59
N ASN A 221 9.85 13.91 -29.05
CA ASN A 221 11.11 14.34 -29.66
C ASN A 221 12.19 13.25 -29.61
N VAL A 222 12.38 12.58 -28.47
CA VAL A 222 13.47 11.61 -28.27
C VAL A 222 13.19 10.28 -28.98
N PHE A 223 11.94 9.81 -28.96
CA PHE A 223 11.56 8.50 -29.49
C PHE A 223 10.81 8.59 -30.82
N CYS A 224 10.95 9.69 -31.56
CA CYS A 224 10.12 9.95 -32.74
C CYS A 224 10.13 8.82 -33.77
N SER A 225 11.30 8.22 -34.04
CA SER A 225 11.41 7.13 -35.02
C SER A 225 10.58 5.90 -34.63
N GLN A 226 10.51 5.59 -33.34
CA GLN A 226 9.74 4.48 -32.78
C GLN A 226 8.25 4.82 -32.75
N VAL A 227 7.90 6.05 -32.35
CA VAL A 227 6.51 6.54 -32.31
C VAL A 227 5.89 6.49 -33.71
N ARG A 228 6.62 6.92 -34.75
CA ARG A 228 6.16 6.82 -36.15
C ARG A 228 5.93 5.36 -36.57
N GLN A 229 6.82 4.44 -36.22
CA GLN A 229 6.62 3.01 -36.51
C GLN A 229 5.35 2.46 -35.85
N TRP A 230 5.09 2.82 -34.59
CA TRP A 230 3.88 2.43 -33.89
C TRP A 230 2.63 3.05 -34.53
N ARG A 231 2.71 4.30 -34.98
CA ARG A 231 1.61 4.99 -35.65
C ARG A 231 1.16 4.27 -36.91
N HIS A 232 2.12 3.86 -37.75
CA HIS A 232 1.87 3.05 -38.94
C HIS A 232 1.33 1.65 -38.62
N ALA A 233 1.80 1.03 -37.53
CA ALA A 233 1.30 -0.28 -37.09
C ALA A 233 -0.12 -0.23 -36.50
N ILE A 234 -0.46 0.84 -35.77
CA ILE A 234 -1.74 1.01 -35.08
C ILE A 234 -2.83 1.52 -36.01
N GLY A 235 -2.53 2.40 -36.96
CA GLY A 235 -3.50 2.97 -37.90
C GLY A 235 -4.54 3.90 -37.26
N LEU A 236 -5.28 4.63 -38.10
CA LEU A 236 -6.37 5.52 -37.68
C LEU A 236 -7.60 4.71 -37.23
N PRO A 237 -8.39 5.25 -36.28
CA PRO A 237 -8.27 6.57 -35.63
C PRO A 237 -7.28 6.60 -34.45
N TRP A 238 -6.82 5.44 -33.97
CA TRP A 238 -6.04 5.32 -32.73
C TRP A 238 -4.62 5.87 -32.83
N ALA A 239 -4.07 5.94 -34.04
CA ALA A 239 -2.78 6.56 -34.34
C ALA A 239 -2.67 8.01 -33.85
N VAL A 240 -3.78 8.76 -33.80
CA VAL A 240 -3.81 10.16 -33.31
C VAL A 240 -3.40 10.26 -31.83
N LEU A 241 -3.61 9.20 -31.04
CA LEU A 241 -3.21 9.19 -29.63
C LEU A 241 -1.68 9.17 -29.45
N LEU A 242 -0.94 8.81 -30.49
CA LEU A 242 0.53 8.81 -30.53
C LEU A 242 1.12 10.12 -31.06
N GLU A 243 0.31 11.17 -31.24
CA GLU A 243 0.82 12.52 -31.56
C GLU A 243 1.18 13.24 -30.26
N GLY A 244 2.42 13.06 -29.78
CA GLY A 244 2.84 13.59 -28.49
C GLY A 244 2.87 15.11 -28.43
N HIS A 245 3.32 15.78 -29.50
CA HIS A 245 3.27 17.24 -29.60
C HIS A 245 1.82 17.80 -29.63
N ALA A 246 0.86 17.05 -30.16
CA ALA A 246 -0.56 17.43 -30.12
C ALA A 246 -1.12 17.40 -28.67
N TRP A 247 -0.72 16.40 -27.87
CA TRP A 247 -1.04 16.35 -26.44
C TRP A 247 -0.40 17.50 -25.65
N TRP A 248 0.82 17.91 -26.04
CA TRP A 248 1.47 19.07 -25.46
C TRP A 248 0.62 20.34 -25.59
N HIS A 249 0.04 20.62 -26.76
CA HIS A 249 -0.86 21.77 -26.93
C HIS A 249 -2.07 21.71 -26.00
N LEU A 250 -2.74 20.56 -25.93
CA LEU A 250 -3.93 20.39 -25.09
C LEU A 250 -3.60 20.62 -23.61
N MET A 251 -2.50 20.03 -23.14
CA MET A 251 -2.12 20.06 -21.73
C MET A 251 -1.53 21.41 -21.32
N THR A 252 -0.62 21.98 -22.10
CA THR A 252 -0.05 23.30 -21.78
C THR A 252 -1.06 24.42 -21.93
N GLY A 253 -1.94 24.34 -22.94
CA GLY A 253 -3.05 25.27 -23.09
C GLY A 253 -3.96 25.27 -21.87
N LEU A 254 -4.34 24.08 -21.39
CA LEU A 254 -5.15 23.95 -20.18
C LEU A 254 -4.40 24.41 -18.92
N GLY A 255 -3.13 24.07 -18.78
CA GLY A 255 -2.28 24.49 -17.65
C GLY A 255 -2.11 26.01 -17.57
N ALA A 256 -1.86 26.66 -18.70
CA ALA A 256 -1.77 28.12 -18.79
C ALA A 256 -3.12 28.80 -18.50
N TYR A 257 -4.24 28.23 -18.97
CA TYR A 257 -5.57 28.71 -18.60
C TYR A 257 -5.82 28.64 -17.08
N TYR A 258 -5.46 27.53 -16.44
CA TYR A 258 -5.56 27.35 -15.00
C TYR A 258 -4.74 28.40 -14.25
N TYR A 259 -3.52 28.69 -14.72
CA TYR A 259 -2.68 29.74 -14.17
C TYR A 259 -3.34 31.12 -14.25
N ILE A 260 -3.91 31.50 -15.40
CA ILE A 260 -4.53 32.82 -15.57
C ILE A 260 -5.78 32.96 -14.67
N ILE A 261 -6.67 31.95 -14.63
CA ILE A 261 -7.84 31.97 -13.73
C ILE A 261 -7.41 32.04 -12.26
N TRP A 262 -6.42 31.23 -11.86
CA TRP A 262 -5.87 31.28 -10.51
C TRP A 262 -5.29 32.66 -10.19
N GLY A 263 -4.57 33.27 -11.13
CA GLY A 263 -4.02 34.62 -11.02
C GLY A 263 -5.11 35.68 -10.83
N ILE A 264 -6.23 35.58 -11.57
CA ILE A 264 -7.40 36.46 -11.38
C ILE A 264 -7.96 36.27 -9.97
N TRP A 265 -8.13 35.03 -9.51
CA TRP A 265 -8.71 34.77 -8.21
C TRP A 265 -7.82 35.26 -7.07
N LEU A 266 -6.52 34.97 -7.15
CA LEU A 266 -5.49 35.48 -6.25
C LEU A 266 -5.56 37.00 -6.18
N ARG A 267 -5.67 37.69 -7.32
CA ARG A 267 -5.78 39.15 -7.36
C ARG A 267 -7.04 39.67 -6.68
N GLN A 268 -8.20 39.06 -6.93
CA GLN A 268 -9.46 39.50 -6.29
C GLN A 268 -9.44 39.28 -4.77
N CYS A 269 -8.83 38.19 -4.30
CA CYS A 269 -8.68 37.95 -2.87
C CYS A 269 -7.73 38.95 -2.21
N LEU A 270 -6.62 39.30 -2.87
CA LEU A 270 -5.69 40.31 -2.38
C LEU A 270 -6.32 41.71 -2.32
N ASP A 271 -7.16 42.06 -3.30
CA ASP A 271 -7.92 43.32 -3.33
C ASP A 271 -9.11 43.32 -2.33
N GLY A 272 -9.22 42.28 -1.49
CA GLY A 272 -10.24 42.16 -0.44
C GLY A 272 -11.66 41.92 -0.95
N GLN A 273 -11.80 41.43 -2.19
CA GLN A 273 -13.08 41.14 -2.84
C GLN A 273 -13.43 39.65 -2.79
N ASP A 274 -12.89 38.91 -1.81
CA ASP A 274 -13.07 37.47 -1.62
C ASP A 274 -14.52 37.05 -1.28
N THR A 275 -15.38 38.01 -0.92
CA THR A 275 -16.83 37.81 -0.73
C THR A 275 -17.65 38.06 -2.00
N LYS A 276 -17.10 38.81 -2.96
CA LYS A 276 -17.80 39.22 -4.19
C LYS A 276 -17.60 38.24 -5.35
N TYR A 277 -16.61 37.36 -5.27
CA TYR A 277 -16.30 36.39 -6.33
C TYR A 277 -16.22 34.97 -5.78
N ILE A 278 -16.81 34.04 -6.50
CA ILE A 278 -16.71 32.61 -6.24
C ILE A 278 -16.09 31.89 -7.42
N LEU A 279 -15.23 30.90 -7.12
CA LEU A 279 -14.73 29.97 -8.11
C LEU A 279 -15.79 28.90 -8.38
N VAL A 280 -16.20 28.76 -9.63
CA VAL A 280 -17.12 27.69 -10.06
C VAL A 280 -16.29 26.59 -10.71
N TRP A 281 -16.09 25.49 -9.98
CA TRP A 281 -15.32 24.32 -10.45
C TRP A 281 -15.93 23.01 -9.92
N PRO A 282 -17.04 22.53 -10.51
CA PRO A 282 -17.81 21.40 -9.96
C PRO A 282 -17.11 20.04 -10.06
N ARG A 283 -16.16 19.86 -10.99
CA ARG A 283 -15.41 18.61 -11.19
C ARG A 283 -13.96 18.91 -11.56
N LEU A 284 -13.01 18.29 -10.86
CA LEU A 284 -11.58 18.55 -11.00
C LEU A 284 -11.05 18.39 -12.44
N LEU A 285 -11.42 17.29 -13.12
CA LEU A 285 -10.86 16.93 -14.44
C LEU A 285 -11.79 17.19 -15.62
N THR A 286 -13.10 17.29 -15.40
CA THR A 286 -14.08 17.37 -16.50
C THR A 286 -14.81 18.71 -16.57
N SER A 287 -14.50 19.65 -15.68
CA SER A 287 -15.08 20.99 -15.71
C SER A 287 -13.98 22.05 -15.72
N ILE A 288 -14.23 23.12 -16.46
CA ILE A 288 -13.27 24.21 -16.62
C ILE A 288 -13.59 25.30 -15.60
N PRO A 289 -12.63 25.68 -14.77
CA PRO A 289 -12.85 26.67 -13.72
C PRO A 289 -13.10 28.05 -14.32
N TYR A 290 -14.04 28.80 -13.74
CA TYR A 290 -14.22 30.22 -14.02
C TYR A 290 -14.67 30.95 -12.76
N LEU A 291 -14.43 32.27 -12.71
CA LEU A 291 -14.87 33.10 -11.60
C LEU A 291 -16.23 33.70 -11.91
N LYS A 292 -17.12 33.74 -10.93
CA LYS A 292 -18.43 34.38 -11.03
C LYS A 292 -18.56 35.43 -9.92
N ARG A 293 -18.99 36.64 -10.29
CA ARG A 293 -19.35 37.70 -9.35
C ARG A 293 -20.72 37.40 -8.73
N ILE A 294 -20.84 37.65 -7.44
CA ILE A 294 -22.10 37.60 -6.68
C ILE A 294 -22.59 39.03 -6.55
N ASP A 295 -23.84 39.30 -6.94
CA ASP A 295 -24.51 40.58 -6.71
C ASP A 295 -25.10 40.62 -5.28
N ASP A 296 -25.07 41.80 -4.66
CA ASP A 296 -25.40 42.00 -3.24
C ASP A 296 -26.84 41.53 -2.87
N ASP A 297 -27.76 41.47 -3.84
CA ASP A 297 -29.14 40.95 -3.66
C ASP A 297 -29.24 39.42 -3.53
N GLN A 298 -28.19 38.66 -3.87
CA GLN A 298 -28.16 37.19 -3.72
C GLN A 298 -27.44 36.73 -2.45
N TYR A 299 -26.95 37.66 -1.62
CA TYR A 299 -26.30 37.32 -0.35
C TYR A 299 -27.32 37.09 0.79
N GLN A 300 -28.57 37.54 0.63
CA GLN A 300 -29.62 37.33 1.64
C GLN A 300 -30.43 36.03 1.47
N ASP A 301 -30.36 35.35 0.32
CA ASP A 301 -31.29 34.24 0.01
C ASP A 301 -30.64 32.85 -0.15
N LYS A 302 -29.46 32.65 0.47
CA LYS A 302 -28.80 31.33 0.56
C LYS A 302 -28.40 30.91 1.96
N LYS A 303 -29.16 31.34 2.96
CA LYS A 303 -29.38 30.55 4.17
C LYS A 303 -30.73 29.85 4.01
N THR A 304 -30.71 28.52 3.95
CA THR A 304 -31.82 27.57 3.72
C THR A 304 -32.15 27.24 2.25
N PRO A 305 -31.99 25.97 1.87
CA PRO A 305 -32.95 25.27 1.04
C PRO A 305 -33.88 24.50 1.97
N ASN A 306 -35.14 24.89 1.95
CA ASN A 306 -36.25 24.18 2.56
C ASN A 306 -36.22 22.69 2.22
N ALA A 307 -36.41 21.89 3.27
CA ALA A 307 -36.81 20.51 3.20
C ALA A 307 -38.06 20.39 2.31
N TYR A 308 -37.94 19.63 1.23
CA TYR A 308 -39.12 19.11 0.56
C TYR A 308 -39.82 18.16 1.53
N SER A 309 -41.06 18.54 1.86
CA SER A 309 -42.09 17.64 2.34
C SER A 309 -42.17 16.43 1.41
N ALA A 310 -41.79 15.28 1.95
CA ALA A 310 -42.18 13.97 1.46
C ALA A 310 -42.67 13.18 2.67
N ASN A 311 -43.85 13.56 3.17
CA ASN A 311 -44.68 12.66 3.96
C ASN A 311 -45.16 11.51 3.05
N GLY A 312 -44.27 10.55 2.80
CA GLY A 312 -44.65 9.17 2.49
C GLY A 312 -44.75 8.40 3.80
N PRO A 313 -45.70 7.47 3.97
CA PRO A 313 -45.87 6.76 5.23
C PRO A 313 -44.55 6.07 5.63
N LEU A 314 -44.12 6.34 6.86
CA LEU A 314 -43.07 5.62 7.57
C LEU A 314 -43.44 4.13 7.59
N THR A 315 -42.96 3.37 6.60
CA THR A 315 -42.66 1.96 6.84
C THR A 315 -41.53 1.95 7.85
N MET A 316 -41.87 1.67 9.11
CA MET A 316 -40.93 1.32 10.15
C MET A 316 -39.94 0.32 9.56
N ALA A 317 -38.72 0.77 9.32
CA ALA A 317 -37.62 -0.15 9.07
C ALA A 317 -37.47 -0.97 10.34
N SER A 318 -37.86 -2.24 10.23
CA SER A 318 -37.63 -3.25 11.26
C SER A 318 -36.20 -3.16 11.78
N PRO A 319 -35.98 -3.40 13.09
CA PRO A 319 -34.63 -3.48 13.65
C PRO A 319 -33.78 -4.39 12.76
N SER A 320 -32.54 -3.98 12.46
CA SER A 320 -31.58 -4.88 11.83
C SER A 320 -31.55 -6.17 12.64
N PRO A 321 -31.61 -7.36 12.03
CA PRO A 321 -31.49 -8.61 12.78
C PRO A 321 -30.06 -8.70 13.33
N GLN A 322 -29.85 -8.15 14.53
CA GLN A 322 -28.74 -8.50 15.41
C GLN A 322 -28.86 -10.01 15.63
N GLY A 323 -27.98 -10.80 14.99
CA GLY A 323 -27.96 -12.25 15.18
C GLY A 323 -27.53 -13.10 13.98
N ARG A 324 -27.45 -12.57 12.74
CA ARG A 324 -26.90 -13.35 11.60
C ARG A 324 -25.47 -12.94 11.27
N SER A 325 -24.52 -13.45 12.04
CA SER A 325 -23.08 -13.27 11.78
C SER A 325 -22.58 -14.03 10.55
N PHE A 326 -23.32 -15.04 10.09
CA PHE A 326 -22.98 -15.84 8.91
C PHE A 326 -23.97 -15.57 7.78
N THR A 327 -23.49 -15.05 6.64
CA THR A 327 -24.32 -14.72 5.48
C THR A 327 -23.73 -15.28 4.18
N VAL A 328 -24.59 -15.80 3.29
CA VAL A 328 -24.15 -16.34 2.00
C VAL A 328 -23.56 -15.25 1.10
N ARG A 329 -24.15 -14.05 1.11
CA ARG A 329 -23.63 -12.91 0.36
C ARG A 329 -22.25 -12.46 0.87
N GLY A 330 -22.03 -12.48 2.19
CA GLY A 330 -20.74 -12.16 2.80
C GLY A 330 -19.67 -13.18 2.42
N VAL A 331 -20.01 -14.48 2.42
CA VAL A 331 -19.11 -15.53 1.93
C VAL A 331 -18.78 -15.34 0.45
N ALA A 332 -19.76 -15.09 -0.41
CA ALA A 332 -19.53 -14.88 -1.84
C ALA A 332 -18.63 -13.66 -2.12
N ALA A 333 -18.88 -12.54 -1.44
CA ALA A 333 -18.03 -11.35 -1.53
C ALA A 333 -16.61 -11.61 -0.99
N GLY A 334 -16.51 -12.33 0.14
CA GLY A 334 -15.23 -12.73 0.72
C GLY A 334 -14.41 -13.63 -0.21
N LEU A 335 -15.03 -14.59 -0.90
CA LEU A 335 -14.36 -15.42 -1.89
C LEU A 335 -13.91 -14.62 -3.12
N ALA A 336 -14.72 -13.66 -3.59
CA ALA A 336 -14.34 -12.80 -4.70
C ALA A 336 -13.14 -11.91 -4.36
N VAL A 337 -13.17 -11.25 -3.19
CA VAL A 337 -12.04 -10.45 -2.67
C VAL A 337 -10.81 -11.32 -2.42
N GLY A 338 -11.01 -12.48 -1.79
CA GLY A 338 -9.97 -13.47 -1.51
C GLY A 338 -9.29 -14.00 -2.76
N THR A 339 -10.01 -14.15 -3.88
CA THR A 339 -9.44 -14.59 -5.16
C THR A 339 -8.42 -13.58 -5.69
N ILE A 340 -8.75 -12.29 -5.62
CA ILE A 340 -7.86 -11.20 -6.06
C ILE A 340 -6.60 -11.18 -5.19
N ILE A 341 -6.77 -11.23 -3.87
CA ILE A 341 -5.66 -11.20 -2.93
C ILE A 341 -4.79 -12.46 -3.04
N CYS A 342 -5.41 -13.63 -3.21
CA CYS A 342 -4.70 -14.90 -3.38
C CYS A 342 -3.82 -14.88 -4.64
N ALA A 343 -4.32 -14.34 -5.75
CA ALA A 343 -3.53 -14.17 -6.97
C ALA A 343 -2.36 -13.20 -6.77
N ALA A 344 -2.61 -12.07 -6.10
CA ALA A 344 -1.56 -11.10 -5.74
C ALA A 344 -0.48 -11.73 -4.84
N ASN A 345 -0.88 -12.51 -3.85
CA ASN A 345 0.03 -13.22 -2.94
C ASN A 345 0.82 -14.32 -3.65
N MET A 346 0.24 -15.01 -4.65
CA MET A 346 1.00 -15.93 -5.50
C MET A 346 2.09 -15.19 -6.29
N TYR A 347 1.74 -14.06 -6.91
CA TYR A 347 2.68 -13.23 -7.68
C TYR A 347 3.84 -12.71 -6.82
N PHE A 348 3.54 -11.99 -5.73
CA PHE A 348 4.58 -11.42 -4.86
C PHE A 348 5.37 -12.49 -4.10
N GLY A 349 4.71 -13.61 -3.78
CA GLY A 349 5.34 -14.76 -3.16
C GLY A 349 6.41 -15.37 -4.07
N LEU A 350 6.06 -15.74 -5.30
CA LEU A 350 7.03 -16.31 -6.24
C LEU A 350 8.18 -15.35 -6.58
N GLN A 351 7.93 -14.04 -6.58
CA GLN A 351 8.92 -13.03 -6.92
C GLN A 351 9.89 -12.71 -5.76
N THR A 352 9.37 -12.54 -4.54
CA THR A 352 10.15 -12.02 -3.41
C THR A 352 10.15 -12.90 -2.17
N GLY A 353 9.39 -13.99 -2.19
CA GLY A 353 9.23 -14.88 -1.05
C GLY A 353 8.31 -14.35 0.05
N TRP A 354 7.62 -13.21 -0.16
CA TRP A 354 6.81 -12.55 0.84
C TRP A 354 5.32 -12.59 0.49
N VAL A 355 4.48 -12.89 1.49
CA VAL A 355 3.02 -12.98 1.40
C VAL A 355 2.41 -12.16 2.54
N SER A 356 1.29 -11.48 2.30
CA SER A 356 0.60 -10.66 3.30
C SER A 356 -0.80 -11.21 3.60
N ILE A 357 -1.21 -11.15 4.87
CA ILE A 357 -2.53 -11.58 5.34
C ILE A 357 -3.66 -10.68 4.77
N MET A 358 -3.36 -9.39 4.54
CA MET A 358 -4.27 -8.40 3.92
C MET A 358 -5.69 -8.34 4.54
N SER A 359 -5.82 -8.49 5.86
CA SER A 359 -7.11 -8.41 6.57
C SER A 359 -7.80 -7.04 6.46
N MET A 360 -7.08 -5.94 6.75
CA MET A 360 -7.57 -4.57 6.57
C MET A 360 -8.01 -4.27 5.12
N PRO A 361 -7.17 -4.53 4.08
CA PRO A 361 -7.59 -4.40 2.69
C PRO A 361 -8.84 -5.21 2.33
N SER A 362 -8.94 -6.45 2.83
CA SER A 362 -10.08 -7.33 2.56
C SER A 362 -11.40 -6.72 3.06
N SER A 363 -11.38 -6.18 4.28
CA SER A 363 -12.52 -5.48 4.88
C SER A 363 -12.91 -4.22 4.09
N LEU A 364 -11.93 -3.43 3.65
CA LEU A 364 -12.16 -2.21 2.88
C LEU A 364 -12.78 -2.52 1.51
N MET A 365 -12.28 -3.55 0.82
CA MET A 365 -12.83 -4.02 -0.45
C MET A 365 -14.23 -4.60 -0.27
N GLY A 366 -14.45 -5.42 0.76
CA GLY A 366 -15.76 -5.94 1.12
C GLY A 366 -16.78 -4.82 1.29
N PHE A 367 -16.44 -3.83 2.11
CA PHE A 367 -17.27 -2.63 2.30
C PHE A 367 -17.52 -1.87 1.00
N ALA A 368 -16.51 -1.69 0.15
CA ALA A 368 -16.66 -1.03 -1.14
C ALA A 368 -17.67 -1.75 -2.05
N VAL A 369 -17.56 -3.07 -2.17
CA VAL A 369 -18.46 -3.92 -2.98
C VAL A 369 -19.91 -3.77 -2.50
N PHE A 370 -20.16 -3.93 -1.19
CA PHE A 370 -21.53 -3.81 -0.67
C PHE A 370 -22.08 -2.38 -0.72
N LYS A 371 -21.21 -1.36 -0.65
CA LYS A 371 -21.63 0.04 -0.81
C LYS A 371 -22.03 0.36 -2.25
N LEU A 372 -21.31 -0.17 -3.25
CA LEU A 372 -21.68 -0.07 -4.66
C LEU A 372 -22.99 -0.80 -4.96
N LEU A 373 -23.18 -1.97 -4.33
CA LEU A 373 -24.40 -2.78 -4.48
C LEU A 373 -25.56 -2.30 -3.60
N LYS A 374 -25.38 -1.27 -2.76
CA LYS A 374 -26.39 -0.75 -1.81
C LYS A 374 -27.80 -0.59 -2.41
N PRO A 375 -27.99 -0.06 -3.65
CA PRO A 375 -29.33 0.07 -4.24
C PRO A 375 -30.03 -1.27 -4.50
N HIS A 376 -29.29 -2.37 -4.61
CA HIS A 376 -29.77 -3.70 -4.97
C HIS A 376 -29.86 -4.65 -3.76
N LEU A 377 -29.47 -4.19 -2.56
CA LEU A 377 -29.43 -5.02 -1.37
C LEU A 377 -30.72 -4.88 -0.54
N ARG A 378 -31.36 -6.00 -0.24
CA ARG A 378 -32.55 -6.06 0.63
C ARG A 378 -32.26 -5.71 2.08
N PHE A 379 -31.04 -5.95 2.55
CA PHE A 379 -30.60 -5.68 3.93
C PHE A 379 -29.30 -4.87 3.92
N PRO A 380 -29.10 -3.96 4.89
CA PRO A 380 -27.85 -3.22 5.01
C PRO A 380 -26.66 -4.15 5.30
N PHE A 381 -25.47 -3.75 4.86
CA PHE A 381 -24.22 -4.45 5.17
C PHE A 381 -23.77 -4.04 6.57
N SER A 382 -23.56 -5.01 7.47
CA SER A 382 -23.25 -4.75 8.88
C SER A 382 -21.75 -4.87 9.19
N PRO A 383 -21.25 -4.31 10.31
CA PRO A 383 -19.87 -4.48 10.75
C PRO A 383 -19.51 -5.96 10.92
N VAL A 384 -20.40 -6.73 11.54
CA VAL A 384 -20.23 -8.17 11.78
C VAL A 384 -20.16 -8.97 10.47
N GLU A 385 -20.97 -8.59 9.48
CA GLU A 385 -20.89 -9.20 8.15
C GLU A 385 -19.59 -8.84 7.43
N ASN A 386 -19.02 -7.66 7.68
CA ASN A 386 -17.71 -7.28 7.16
C ASN A 386 -16.57 -8.10 7.79
N VAL A 387 -16.67 -8.42 9.08
CA VAL A 387 -15.75 -9.39 9.73
C VAL A 387 -15.82 -10.74 9.03
N LEU A 388 -17.02 -11.24 8.68
CA LEU A 388 -17.15 -12.49 7.92
C LEU A 388 -16.47 -12.40 6.55
N VAL A 389 -16.69 -11.32 5.80
CA VAL A 389 -16.05 -11.09 4.49
C VAL A 389 -14.52 -11.11 4.63
N GLN A 390 -14.00 -10.42 5.65
CA GLN A 390 -12.59 -10.37 5.96
C GLN A 390 -12.03 -11.74 6.33
N SER A 391 -12.72 -12.54 7.13
CA SER A 391 -12.27 -13.88 7.51
C SER A 391 -12.25 -14.88 6.35
N VAL A 392 -13.27 -14.83 5.49
CA VAL A 392 -13.31 -15.67 4.28
C VAL A 392 -12.18 -15.28 3.32
N ALA A 393 -11.99 -13.98 3.09
CA ALA A 393 -10.93 -13.47 2.22
C ALA A 393 -9.53 -13.77 2.77
N GLY A 394 -9.30 -13.57 4.08
CA GLY A 394 -8.04 -13.87 4.77
C GLY A 394 -7.66 -15.34 4.67
N GLY A 395 -8.59 -16.24 5.02
CA GLY A 395 -8.37 -17.69 4.90
C GLY A 395 -8.02 -18.14 3.48
N MET A 396 -8.58 -17.49 2.46
CA MET A 396 -8.23 -17.75 1.06
C MET A 396 -6.85 -17.16 0.67
N ALA A 397 -6.58 -15.94 1.12
CA ALA A 397 -5.41 -15.15 0.74
C ALA A 397 -4.07 -15.78 1.14
N ILE A 398 -4.01 -16.48 2.28
CA ILE A 398 -2.75 -17.03 2.81
C ILE A 398 -2.36 -18.38 2.20
N MET A 399 -3.26 -19.03 1.45
CA MET A 399 -3.05 -20.38 0.92
C MET A 399 -1.82 -20.54 0.00
N PRO A 400 -1.37 -19.54 -0.79
CA PRO A 400 -0.11 -19.64 -1.53
C PRO A 400 1.11 -19.94 -0.64
N LEU A 401 1.15 -19.35 0.56
CA LEU A 401 2.19 -19.64 1.56
C LEU A 401 1.88 -20.94 2.31
N GLY A 402 0.67 -21.07 2.87
CA GLY A 402 0.29 -22.21 3.71
C GLY A 402 0.33 -23.57 3.00
N CYS A 403 0.10 -23.61 1.69
CA CYS A 403 0.21 -24.84 0.89
C CYS A 403 1.62 -25.06 0.31
N GLY A 404 2.56 -24.14 0.54
CA GLY A 404 3.95 -24.26 0.12
C GLY A 404 4.24 -23.84 -1.32
N PHE A 405 3.31 -23.21 -2.05
CA PHE A 405 3.49 -22.83 -3.47
C PHE A 405 4.55 -21.76 -3.71
N VAL A 406 4.90 -21.01 -2.67
CA VAL A 406 5.90 -19.93 -2.72
C VAL A 406 7.32 -20.42 -2.35
N GLY A 407 7.45 -21.60 -1.73
CA GLY A 407 8.72 -22.09 -1.19
C GLY A 407 8.95 -23.57 -1.41
N VAL A 408 8.23 -24.41 -0.65
CA VAL A 408 8.42 -25.85 -0.59
C VAL A 408 8.15 -26.55 -1.93
N ILE A 409 7.04 -26.23 -2.59
CA ILE A 409 6.66 -26.86 -3.87
C ILE A 409 7.64 -26.47 -4.99
N PRO A 410 8.02 -25.19 -5.19
CA PRO A 410 9.10 -24.84 -6.11
C PRO A 410 10.43 -25.52 -5.77
N ALA A 411 10.78 -25.67 -4.49
CA ALA A 411 11.99 -26.39 -4.09
C ALA A 411 11.95 -27.85 -4.53
N MET A 412 10.80 -28.53 -4.37
CA MET A 412 10.61 -29.91 -4.82
C MET A 412 10.57 -30.05 -6.35
N ASN A 413 9.89 -29.13 -7.03
CA ASN A 413 9.69 -29.16 -8.48
C ASN A 413 10.98 -28.85 -9.26
N TYR A 414 11.84 -27.96 -8.74
CA TYR A 414 12.93 -27.38 -9.52
C TYR A 414 14.31 -27.51 -8.90
N LEU A 415 14.43 -27.67 -7.57
CA LEU A 415 15.73 -27.58 -6.88
C LEU A 415 16.21 -28.92 -6.32
N LEU A 416 15.35 -29.93 -6.16
CA LEU A 416 15.77 -31.27 -5.74
C LEU A 416 16.62 -31.95 -6.82
N GLU A 417 17.73 -32.53 -6.39
CA GLU A 417 18.66 -33.25 -7.26
C GLU A 417 18.22 -34.71 -7.52
N PRO A 418 18.71 -35.37 -8.60
CA PRO A 418 18.40 -36.78 -8.88
C PRO A 418 18.83 -37.77 -7.79
N ASN A 419 19.88 -37.45 -7.03
CA ASN A 419 20.34 -38.22 -5.86
C ASN A 419 19.37 -38.11 -4.66
N GLU A 420 18.55 -37.05 -4.61
CA GLU A 420 17.57 -36.69 -3.57
C GLU A 420 16.13 -37.12 -3.95
N GLN A 421 15.96 -37.96 -4.98
CA GLN A 421 14.66 -38.36 -5.56
C GLN A 421 13.90 -37.22 -6.27
N GLY A 422 14.61 -36.21 -6.80
CA GLY A 422 14.01 -35.12 -7.59
C GLY A 422 14.49 -35.04 -9.04
N PRO A 423 14.02 -34.03 -9.81
CA PRO A 423 12.92 -33.12 -9.47
C PRO A 423 11.55 -33.83 -9.44
N LEU A 424 10.69 -33.44 -8.51
CA LEU A 424 9.38 -34.05 -8.30
C LEU A 424 8.29 -33.23 -8.99
N SER A 425 7.83 -33.63 -10.17
CA SER A 425 6.73 -32.94 -10.86
C SER A 425 5.38 -33.48 -10.39
N LEU A 426 4.76 -32.79 -9.43
CA LEU A 426 3.42 -33.15 -8.95
C LEU A 426 2.34 -32.74 -9.95
N SER A 427 1.36 -33.61 -10.20
CA SER A 427 0.17 -33.28 -11.00
C SER A 427 -0.71 -32.24 -10.28
N THR A 428 -1.54 -31.50 -11.03
CA THR A 428 -2.46 -30.52 -10.42
C THR A 428 -3.38 -31.16 -9.38
N TRP A 429 -3.78 -32.42 -9.60
CA TRP A 429 -4.62 -33.15 -8.65
C TRP A 429 -3.88 -33.53 -7.36
N GLN A 430 -2.61 -33.93 -7.47
CA GLN A 430 -1.76 -34.15 -6.29
C GLN A 430 -1.53 -32.86 -5.50
N LEU A 431 -1.33 -31.72 -6.18
CA LEU A 431 -1.23 -30.41 -5.54
C LEU A 431 -2.53 -30.03 -4.80
N ILE A 432 -3.69 -30.30 -5.39
CA ILE A 432 -4.99 -30.05 -4.74
C ILE A 432 -5.17 -30.93 -3.51
N ILE A 433 -4.90 -32.24 -3.61
CA ILE A 433 -5.00 -33.19 -2.49
C ILE A 433 -4.05 -32.77 -1.36
N TRP A 434 -2.82 -32.42 -1.68
CA TRP A 434 -1.83 -31.90 -0.74
C TRP A 434 -2.35 -30.65 -0.02
N SER A 435 -2.79 -29.64 -0.76
CA SER A 435 -3.30 -28.38 -0.20
C SER A 435 -4.52 -28.57 0.69
N LEU A 436 -5.47 -29.43 0.30
CA LEU A 436 -6.63 -29.78 1.12
C LEU A 436 -6.23 -30.55 2.38
N GLY A 437 -5.17 -31.35 2.32
CA GLY A 437 -4.58 -32.01 3.48
C GLY A 437 -4.13 -31.01 4.56
N LEU A 438 -3.44 -29.97 4.12
CA LEU A 438 -2.81 -29.00 5.01
C LEU A 438 -3.79 -27.99 5.62
N CYS A 439 -4.90 -27.68 4.95
CA CYS A 439 -5.59 -26.41 5.20
C CYS A 439 -6.60 -26.41 6.36
N TYR A 440 -6.72 -27.50 7.11
CA TYR A 440 -7.79 -27.65 8.11
C TYR A 440 -7.30 -27.68 9.57
N PHE A 441 -6.26 -28.46 9.86
CA PHE A 441 -5.93 -28.80 11.25
C PHE A 441 -5.48 -27.58 12.07
N GLY A 442 -4.78 -26.62 11.45
CA GLY A 442 -4.36 -25.38 12.11
C GLY A 442 -5.54 -24.49 12.49
N VAL A 443 -6.52 -24.34 11.59
CA VAL A 443 -7.76 -23.58 11.84
C VAL A 443 -8.55 -24.21 13.01
N VAL A 444 -8.73 -25.54 13.01
CA VAL A 444 -9.47 -26.22 14.07
C VAL A 444 -8.72 -26.16 15.41
N PHE A 445 -7.40 -26.34 15.38
CA PHE A 445 -6.56 -26.29 16.59
C PHE A 445 -6.51 -24.91 17.24
N ALA A 446 -6.73 -23.84 16.49
CA ALA A 446 -6.69 -22.49 17.03
C ALA A 446 -7.95 -22.14 17.85
N VAL A 447 -9.07 -22.83 17.66
CA VAL A 447 -10.30 -22.63 18.44
C VAL A 447 -10.09 -22.72 19.97
N PRO A 448 -9.50 -23.79 20.54
CA PRO A 448 -9.24 -23.86 21.97
C PRO A 448 -8.23 -22.81 22.46
N LEU A 449 -7.32 -22.34 21.60
CA LEU A 449 -6.35 -21.30 21.95
C LEU A 449 -7.02 -19.95 22.23
N ARG A 450 -8.18 -19.67 21.61
CA ARG A 450 -8.92 -18.41 21.78
C ARG A 450 -9.17 -18.08 23.24
N HIS A 451 -9.68 -19.03 24.02
CA HIS A 451 -10.02 -18.77 25.42
C HIS A 451 -8.77 -18.40 26.22
N GLN A 452 -7.64 -19.05 25.96
CA GLN A 452 -6.38 -18.73 26.61
C GLN A 452 -5.82 -17.37 26.17
N VAL A 453 -5.68 -17.12 24.86
CA VAL A 453 -4.90 -15.98 24.34
C VAL A 453 -5.70 -14.71 24.15
N ILE A 454 -7.01 -14.80 23.89
CA ILE A 454 -7.89 -13.63 23.69
C ILE A 454 -8.68 -13.30 24.96
N ILE A 455 -9.22 -14.30 25.66
CA ILE A 455 -10.12 -14.07 26.80
C ILE A 455 -9.34 -13.94 28.11
N ARG A 456 -8.52 -14.94 28.48
CA ARG A 456 -7.73 -14.91 29.72
C ARG A 456 -6.53 -13.98 29.63
N GLU A 457 -5.63 -14.20 28.67
CA GLU A 457 -4.38 -13.43 28.55
C GLU A 457 -4.58 -12.05 27.92
N ARG A 458 -5.72 -11.80 27.27
CA ARG A 458 -6.06 -10.55 26.57
C ARG A 458 -4.93 -10.01 25.69
N LEU A 459 -4.26 -10.90 24.94
CA LEU A 459 -3.20 -10.51 24.02
C LEU A 459 -3.71 -9.48 23.00
N ARG A 460 -2.80 -8.61 22.56
CA ARG A 460 -3.15 -7.40 21.80
C ARG A 460 -3.62 -7.70 20.38
N PHE A 461 -2.94 -8.62 19.69
CA PHE A 461 -3.14 -8.92 18.25
C PHE A 461 -3.27 -7.62 17.42
N PRO A 462 -2.17 -6.86 17.26
CA PRO A 462 -2.22 -5.48 16.76
C PRO A 462 -2.90 -5.29 15.38
N SER A 463 -2.70 -6.20 14.43
CA SER A 463 -3.36 -6.18 13.12
C SER A 463 -4.86 -6.42 13.23
N GLY A 464 -5.29 -7.40 14.04
CA GLY A 464 -6.71 -7.67 14.29
C GLY A 464 -7.39 -6.48 14.99
N PHE A 465 -6.71 -5.87 15.97
CA PHE A 465 -7.16 -4.63 16.60
C PHE A 465 -7.33 -3.49 15.59
N SER A 466 -6.32 -3.26 14.75
CA SER A 466 -6.36 -2.20 13.73
C SER A 466 -7.48 -2.43 12.70
N THR A 467 -7.70 -3.69 12.33
CA THR A 467 -8.80 -4.10 11.44
C THR A 467 -10.16 -3.83 12.08
N ALA A 468 -10.31 -4.09 13.38
CA ALA A 468 -11.54 -3.80 14.11
C ALA A 468 -11.83 -2.31 14.15
N VAL A 469 -10.83 -1.49 14.47
CA VAL A 469 -10.94 -0.02 14.45
C VAL A 469 -11.35 0.47 13.05
N LEU A 470 -10.72 -0.05 11.99
CA LEU A 470 -11.08 0.30 10.62
C LEU A 470 -12.53 -0.05 10.28
N ILE A 471 -12.97 -1.27 10.59
CA ILE A 471 -14.35 -1.70 10.33
C ILE A 471 -15.33 -0.80 11.09
N ARG A 472 -15.04 -0.45 12.36
CA ARG A 472 -15.86 0.49 13.12
C ARG A 472 -15.94 1.83 12.38
N VAL A 473 -14.81 2.43 12.01
CA VAL A 473 -14.77 3.70 11.26
C VAL A 473 -15.55 3.64 9.94
N LEU A 474 -15.49 2.51 9.23
CA LEU A 474 -16.23 2.33 7.97
C LEU A 474 -17.76 2.29 8.18
N HIS A 475 -18.22 1.79 9.33
CA HIS A 475 -19.64 1.59 9.63
C HIS A 475 -20.24 2.59 10.63
N SER A 476 -19.43 3.38 11.32
CA SER A 476 -19.88 4.38 12.31
C SER A 476 -20.68 5.51 11.67
N ARG A 477 -21.99 5.53 11.93
CA ARG A 477 -22.87 6.67 11.63
C ARG A 477 -22.82 7.70 12.76
N GLY A 478 -21.85 8.61 12.73
CA GLY A 478 -22.01 9.88 13.47
C GLY A 478 -21.44 9.99 14.88
N GLN A 479 -21.13 8.94 15.65
CA GLN A 479 -20.46 9.10 16.96
C GLN A 479 -18.93 9.27 16.83
N LYS A 480 -18.35 10.29 17.48
CA LYS A 480 -16.89 10.41 17.72
C LYS A 480 -16.59 9.51 18.94
N SER A 481 -15.69 8.54 18.80
CA SER A 481 -15.24 7.70 19.92
C SER A 481 -14.27 8.48 20.81
N SER A 482 -14.55 8.56 22.11
CA SER A 482 -13.68 9.25 23.07
C SER A 482 -12.36 8.49 23.30
N PRO A 483 -11.27 9.16 23.73
CA PRO A 483 -10.04 8.49 24.15
C PRO A 483 -10.26 7.43 25.24
N GLN A 484 -11.27 7.61 26.10
CA GLN A 484 -11.67 6.63 27.12
C GLN A 484 -12.32 5.37 26.53
N GLU A 485 -13.09 5.46 25.44
CA GLU A 485 -13.59 4.26 24.74
C GLU A 485 -12.46 3.46 24.08
N LEU A 486 -11.42 4.13 23.60
CA LEU A 486 -10.24 3.50 23.02
C LEU A 486 -9.37 2.82 24.10
N ASP A 487 -9.32 3.41 25.29
CA ASP A 487 -8.63 2.86 26.46
C ASP A 487 -9.42 1.69 27.09
N ALA A 488 -10.75 1.76 27.11
CA ALA A 488 -11.64 0.66 27.48
C ALA A 488 -11.55 -0.51 26.47
N ALA A 489 -11.45 -0.22 25.17
CA ALA A 489 -11.21 -1.21 24.12
C ALA A 489 -9.85 -1.92 24.25
N THR A 490 -8.87 -1.25 24.86
CA THR A 490 -7.57 -1.84 25.21
C THR A 490 -7.71 -2.82 26.40
N LYS A 491 -8.77 -2.68 27.22
CA LYS A 491 -9.07 -3.53 28.39
C LYS A 491 -9.90 -4.79 28.07
N GLY A 492 -10.48 -4.92 26.87
CA GLY A 492 -10.81 -6.21 26.24
C GLY A 492 -12.03 -7.01 26.77
N GLY A 493 -13.20 -6.37 26.91
CA GLY A 493 -14.48 -7.09 27.09
C GLY A 493 -15.14 -7.51 25.77
N PHE A 494 -15.86 -8.64 25.74
CA PHE A 494 -16.73 -9.02 24.61
C PHE A 494 -17.75 -7.90 24.38
N ALA A 495 -17.70 -7.29 23.18
CA ALA A 495 -18.49 -6.12 22.78
C ALA A 495 -18.10 -4.75 23.42
N SER A 496 -16.88 -4.56 23.93
CA SER A 496 -16.42 -3.25 24.45
C SER A 496 -16.42 -2.10 23.41
N LEU A 497 -16.53 -2.38 22.11
CA LEU A 497 -16.51 -1.39 21.01
C LEU A 497 -17.83 -1.32 20.22
N ALA A 498 -18.87 -2.06 20.63
CA ALA A 498 -20.21 -1.93 20.07
C ALA A 498 -20.92 -0.74 20.72
N ALA A 499 -21.67 0.04 19.93
CA ALA A 499 -22.54 1.09 20.49
C ALA A 499 -23.54 0.43 21.45
N LYS A 500 -23.43 0.75 22.75
CA LYS A 500 -24.50 0.44 23.72
C LYS A 500 -25.69 1.34 23.37
N ASP A 501 -26.77 0.74 22.88
CA ASP A 501 -28.06 1.41 22.79
C ASP A 501 -28.78 1.28 24.15
N ASP A 502 -29.17 2.45 24.67
CA ASP A 502 -30.24 2.77 25.64
C ASP A 502 -30.54 1.81 26.81
N GLU A 503 -29.97 2.10 27.98
CA GLU A 503 -30.69 1.93 29.26
C GLU A 503 -31.22 3.29 29.73
N PRO A 504 -32.48 3.39 30.18
CA PRO A 504 -33.03 4.62 30.71
C PRO A 504 -32.46 4.86 32.12
N ALA A 505 -31.35 5.58 32.21
CA ALA A 505 -30.83 6.04 33.48
C ALA A 505 -31.83 7.02 34.12
N LEU A 506 -32.33 6.61 35.28
CA LEU A 506 -33.15 7.40 36.18
C LEU A 506 -32.48 8.74 36.47
N VAL A 507 -33.29 9.80 36.43
CA VAL A 507 -32.89 11.18 36.74
C VAL A 507 -32.58 11.26 38.23
N GLU A 508 -31.31 11.46 38.57
CA GLU A 508 -30.93 12.14 39.82
C GLU A 508 -30.13 13.41 39.48
N ASP A 509 -30.65 14.50 40.02
CA ASP A 509 -30.30 15.89 39.79
C ASP A 509 -29.22 16.31 40.78
N VAL A 510 -27.97 16.52 40.34
CA VAL A 510 -26.97 17.32 41.06
C VAL A 510 -26.08 18.05 40.06
N GLY A 511 -26.23 19.38 40.01
CA GLY A 511 -25.57 20.24 39.03
C GLY A 511 -24.09 20.51 39.27
N ALA A 512 -23.36 20.70 38.17
CA ALA A 512 -22.21 21.60 38.05
C ALA A 512 -21.81 21.81 36.56
N SER A 513 -21.78 23.08 36.15
CA SER A 513 -21.11 23.68 34.97
C SER A 513 -21.18 22.98 33.61
N VAL A 514 -22.07 23.50 32.75
CA VAL A 514 -22.08 23.27 31.30
C VAL A 514 -20.99 24.12 30.65
N GLU A 515 -19.90 23.50 30.18
CA GLU A 515 -19.10 24.05 29.08
C GLU A 515 -19.73 23.59 27.77
N GLU A 516 -20.10 24.54 26.91
CA GLU A 516 -20.71 24.30 25.60
C GLU A 516 -19.67 23.68 24.65
N GLU A 517 -19.66 22.35 24.51
CA GLU A 517 -18.94 21.67 23.41
C GLU A 517 -19.70 21.84 22.09
N GLU A 518 -19.02 22.43 21.10
CA GLU A 518 -19.48 22.65 19.74
C GLU A 518 -19.91 21.35 19.04
N ARG A 519 -21.18 21.29 18.64
CA ARG A 519 -21.73 20.26 17.74
C ARG A 519 -21.18 20.47 16.32
N GLU A 520 -20.21 19.65 15.91
CA GLU A 520 -19.80 19.60 14.49
C GLU A 520 -20.93 19.05 13.59
N PRO A 521 -21.16 19.63 12.39
CA PRO A 521 -22.23 19.21 11.49
C PRO A 521 -21.93 17.87 10.78
N GLU A 522 -22.94 17.00 10.64
CA GLU A 522 -22.90 15.65 10.04
C GLU A 522 -22.27 15.55 8.63
N VAL A 523 -22.07 16.67 7.93
CA VAL A 523 -21.51 16.74 6.57
C VAL A 523 -20.03 16.28 6.52
N SER A 524 -19.28 16.36 7.62
CA SER A 524 -17.83 16.07 7.64
C SER A 524 -17.46 14.59 7.42
N LYS A 525 -18.31 13.62 7.82
CA LYS A 525 -17.96 12.18 7.80
C LYS A 525 -18.13 11.52 6.43
N ASP A 526 -19.10 11.95 5.64
CA ASP A 526 -19.27 11.44 4.26
C ASP A 526 -18.15 11.94 3.33
N LEU A 527 -17.60 13.13 3.62
CA LEU A 527 -16.43 13.69 2.93
C LEU A 527 -15.15 12.86 3.18
N ASP A 528 -14.90 12.43 4.42
CA ASP A 528 -13.73 11.61 4.78
C ASP A 528 -13.77 10.21 4.14
N TRP A 529 -14.94 9.57 4.06
CA TRP A 529 -15.07 8.30 3.35
C TRP A 529 -14.83 8.48 1.84
N ALA A 530 -15.45 9.48 1.23
CA ALA A 530 -15.31 9.70 -0.21
C ALA A 530 -13.84 10.00 -0.56
N TYR A 531 -13.14 10.71 0.31
CA TYR A 531 -11.70 10.92 0.22
C TYR A 531 -10.90 9.62 0.30
N ASN A 532 -11.13 8.80 1.34
CA ASN A 532 -10.45 7.52 1.54
C ASN A 532 -10.69 6.52 0.38
N MET A 533 -11.93 6.46 -0.12
CA MET A 533 -12.27 5.62 -1.28
C MET A 533 -11.59 6.12 -2.55
N ARG A 534 -11.56 7.43 -2.78
CA ARG A 534 -10.83 8.03 -3.91
C ARG A 534 -9.34 7.75 -3.82
N LEU A 535 -8.74 7.83 -2.62
CA LEU A 535 -7.34 7.47 -2.41
C LEU A 535 -7.06 6.01 -2.77
N LEU A 536 -7.90 5.08 -2.30
CA LEU A 536 -7.76 3.66 -2.63
C LEU A 536 -7.84 3.42 -4.14
N LEU A 537 -8.88 3.96 -4.79
CA LEU A 537 -9.09 3.78 -6.23
C LEU A 537 -7.98 4.44 -7.06
N LEU A 538 -7.53 5.64 -6.66
CA LEU A 538 -6.44 6.33 -7.35
C LEU A 538 -5.13 5.56 -7.22
N SER A 539 -4.76 5.15 -6.01
CA SER A 539 -3.54 4.36 -5.78
C SER A 539 -3.60 3.00 -6.48
N PHE A 540 -4.78 2.35 -6.49
CA PHE A 540 -5.03 1.14 -7.27
C PHE A 540 -4.82 1.35 -8.77
N LEU A 541 -5.43 2.38 -9.35
CA LEU A 541 -5.31 2.67 -10.79
C LEU A 541 -3.89 3.06 -11.18
N VAL A 542 -3.22 3.90 -10.39
CA VAL A 542 -1.84 4.32 -10.65
C VAL A 542 -0.90 3.11 -10.62
N SER A 543 -1.00 2.26 -9.59
CA SER A 543 -0.20 1.03 -9.50
C SER A 543 -0.52 0.03 -10.61
N GLY A 544 -1.81 -0.13 -10.93
CA GLY A 544 -2.28 -1.00 -12.00
C GLY A 544 -1.77 -0.59 -13.38
N ILE A 545 -1.91 0.68 -13.74
CA ILE A 545 -1.42 1.23 -15.00
C ILE A 545 0.10 1.08 -15.07
N PHE A 546 0.81 1.43 -14.00
CA PHE A 546 2.26 1.26 -13.93
C PHE A 546 2.69 -0.20 -14.16
N THR A 547 1.94 -1.15 -13.62
CA THR A 547 2.19 -2.59 -13.79
C THR A 547 2.02 -3.05 -15.23
N ILE A 548 1.00 -2.55 -15.94
CA ILE A 548 0.81 -2.83 -17.38
C ILE A 548 1.90 -2.15 -18.20
N CYS A 549 2.25 -0.90 -17.90
CA CYS A 549 3.36 -0.20 -18.56
C CYS A 549 4.69 -0.97 -18.42
N ASN A 550 4.96 -1.53 -17.23
CA ASN A 550 6.13 -2.38 -16.98
C ASN A 550 6.14 -3.68 -17.78
N TYR A 551 5.01 -4.15 -18.30
CA TYR A 551 4.98 -5.26 -19.25
C TYR A 551 5.57 -4.83 -20.59
N PHE A 552 5.16 -3.68 -21.12
CA PHE A 552 5.62 -3.17 -22.41
C PHE A 552 7.00 -2.50 -22.37
N LEU A 553 7.43 -1.99 -21.21
CA LEU A 553 8.70 -1.28 -21.01
C LEU A 553 9.50 -1.93 -19.86
N PRO A 554 10.10 -3.12 -20.06
CA PRO A 554 10.77 -3.82 -18.97
C PRO A 554 12.03 -3.13 -18.44
N ILE A 555 12.59 -2.14 -19.16
CA ILE A 555 13.68 -1.30 -18.64
C ILE A 555 13.30 -0.56 -17.35
N LEU A 556 12.00 -0.31 -17.14
CA LEU A 556 11.49 0.31 -15.92
C LEU A 556 11.62 -0.59 -14.68
N ARG A 557 11.90 -1.89 -14.83
CA ARG A 557 12.03 -2.84 -13.72
C ARG A 557 13.41 -2.85 -13.09
N ASP A 558 14.44 -2.49 -13.85
CA ASP A 558 15.85 -2.58 -13.46
C ASP A 558 16.57 -1.24 -13.64
N LEU A 559 16.08 -0.19 -12.97
CA LEU A 559 16.65 1.14 -13.09
C LEU A 559 18.06 1.19 -12.46
N PRO A 560 19.12 1.59 -13.20
CA PRO A 560 20.49 1.62 -12.71
C PRO A 560 20.79 2.90 -11.91
N VAL A 561 20.10 3.09 -10.78
CA VAL A 561 20.18 4.33 -9.96
C VAL A 561 21.60 4.61 -9.46
N PHE A 562 22.37 3.57 -9.16
CA PHE A 562 23.76 3.69 -8.67
C PHE A 562 24.82 3.54 -9.78
N GLY A 563 24.41 3.70 -11.05
CA GLY A 563 25.26 3.54 -12.21
C GLY A 563 25.21 2.13 -12.82
N THR A 564 25.68 2.02 -14.06
CA THR A 564 25.57 0.79 -14.87
C THR A 564 26.41 -0.37 -14.33
N VAL A 565 27.59 -0.09 -13.78
CA VAL A 565 28.48 -1.13 -13.22
C VAL A 565 27.87 -1.76 -11.96
N ALA A 566 27.30 -0.95 -11.07
CA ALA A 566 26.64 -1.43 -9.86
C ALA A 566 25.41 -2.28 -10.21
N ALA A 567 24.64 -1.86 -11.23
CA ALA A 567 23.49 -2.60 -11.72
C ALA A 567 23.87 -3.94 -12.38
N SER A 568 24.80 -3.95 -13.35
CA SER A 568 25.11 -5.15 -14.13
C SER A 568 26.02 -6.14 -13.42
N THR A 569 26.95 -5.67 -12.59
CA THR A 569 27.94 -6.53 -11.91
C THR A 569 27.46 -6.98 -10.54
N TRP A 570 26.78 -6.09 -9.81
CA TRP A 570 26.46 -6.28 -8.39
C TRP A 570 24.96 -6.30 -8.09
N LEU A 571 24.10 -6.27 -9.12
CA LEU A 571 22.64 -6.33 -9.01
C LEU A 571 22.02 -5.19 -8.18
N TRP A 572 22.71 -4.05 -8.06
CA TRP A 572 22.18 -2.83 -7.45
C TRP A 572 21.33 -2.06 -8.47
N THR A 573 20.14 -2.58 -8.75
CA THR A 573 19.08 -1.90 -9.49
C THR A 573 18.00 -1.39 -8.54
N LEU A 574 17.16 -0.45 -8.98
CA LEU A 574 15.92 -0.08 -8.30
C LEU A 574 14.74 -0.59 -9.12
N ASN A 575 13.88 -1.40 -8.49
CA ASN A 575 12.60 -1.74 -9.06
C ASN A 575 11.53 -0.80 -8.47
N PRO A 576 11.05 0.22 -9.20
CA PRO A 576 10.08 1.20 -8.72
C PRO A 576 8.63 0.65 -8.63
N SER A 577 8.46 -0.65 -8.36
CA SER A 577 7.14 -1.25 -8.11
C SER A 577 6.45 -0.56 -6.93
N LEU A 578 5.28 0.00 -7.22
CA LEU A 578 4.47 0.68 -6.23
C LEU A 578 3.92 -0.30 -5.20
N ALA A 579 3.71 -1.57 -5.54
CA ALA A 579 3.37 -2.58 -4.54
C ALA A 579 4.47 -2.79 -3.51
N TYR A 580 5.76 -2.79 -3.90
CA TYR A 580 6.85 -2.89 -2.92
C TYR A 580 6.96 -1.65 -2.04
N VAL A 581 6.71 -0.46 -2.60
CA VAL A 581 6.55 0.75 -1.79
C VAL A 581 5.38 0.59 -0.81
N GLY A 582 4.24 0.07 -1.25
CA GLY A 582 3.09 -0.26 -0.41
C GLY A 582 3.42 -1.27 0.70
N GLN A 583 4.14 -2.35 0.37
CA GLN A 583 4.63 -3.32 1.36
C GLN A 583 5.55 -2.64 2.38
N GLY A 584 6.46 -1.79 1.94
CA GLY A 584 7.35 -1.02 2.82
C GLY A 584 6.60 -0.09 3.78
N ILE A 585 5.53 0.54 3.31
CA ILE A 585 4.65 1.37 4.16
C ILE A 585 3.99 0.50 5.25
N ILE A 586 3.46 -0.67 4.88
CA ILE A 586 2.79 -1.57 5.83
C ILE A 586 3.78 -2.18 6.83
N MET A 587 4.98 -2.55 6.38
CA MET A 587 6.03 -3.13 7.24
C MET A 587 6.61 -2.12 8.24
N GLY A 588 6.45 -0.82 7.95
CA GLY A 588 6.93 0.26 8.79
C GLY A 588 8.43 0.55 8.62
N THR A 589 8.83 1.72 9.12
CA THR A 589 10.19 2.26 8.95
C THR A 589 11.26 1.40 9.62
N GLU A 590 10.99 0.86 10.82
CA GLU A 590 11.98 0.06 11.56
C GLU A 590 12.38 -1.20 10.77
N THR A 591 11.39 -2.00 10.35
CA THR A 591 11.62 -3.24 9.60
C THR A 591 12.34 -2.98 8.29
N THR A 592 11.90 -1.95 7.55
CA THR A 592 12.47 -1.62 6.23
C THR A 592 13.90 -1.07 6.33
N LEU A 593 14.24 -0.32 7.39
CA LEU A 593 15.62 0.10 7.66
C LEU A 593 16.51 -1.10 8.01
N HIS A 594 16.03 -2.04 8.84
CA HIS A 594 16.79 -3.25 9.17
C HIS A 594 16.99 -4.14 7.93
N MET A 595 16.01 -4.25 7.05
CA MET A 595 16.17 -4.91 5.74
C MET A 595 17.22 -4.20 4.87
N THR A 596 17.19 -2.86 4.83
CA THR A 596 18.16 -2.08 4.06
C THR A 596 19.59 -2.30 4.61
N LEU A 597 19.74 -2.35 5.93
CA LEU A 597 20.99 -2.72 6.58
C LEU A 597 21.46 -4.11 6.14
N GLY A 598 20.55 -5.09 6.10
CA GLY A 598 20.83 -6.43 5.56
C GLY A 598 21.29 -6.42 4.11
N ALA A 599 20.66 -5.62 3.26
CA ALA A 599 21.07 -5.49 1.86
C ALA A 599 22.46 -4.86 1.73
N ILE A 600 22.77 -3.82 2.53
CA ILE A 600 24.09 -3.20 2.54
C ILE A 600 25.16 -4.19 3.02
N ILE A 601 24.91 -4.91 4.11
CA ILE A 601 25.87 -5.89 4.64
C ILE A 601 26.06 -7.05 3.66
N GLY A 602 24.98 -7.65 3.17
CA GLY A 602 25.04 -8.77 2.24
C GLY A 602 25.61 -8.40 0.89
N TRP A 603 24.91 -7.53 0.17
CA TRP A 603 25.20 -7.22 -1.23
C TRP A 603 26.27 -6.13 -1.38
N GLY A 604 26.38 -5.21 -0.43
CA GLY A 604 27.37 -4.13 -0.47
C GLY A 604 28.74 -4.53 0.07
N VAL A 605 28.80 -5.45 1.04
CA VAL A 605 30.06 -5.82 1.72
C VAL A 605 30.43 -7.29 1.49
N LEU A 606 29.57 -8.23 1.91
CA LEU A 606 29.91 -9.66 1.91
C LEU A 606 29.99 -10.26 0.50
N SER A 607 29.10 -9.87 -0.41
CA SER A 607 29.08 -10.37 -1.79
C SER A 607 30.36 -9.97 -2.56
N PRO A 608 30.78 -8.69 -2.58
CA PRO A 608 32.07 -8.30 -3.15
C PRO A 608 33.27 -8.97 -2.48
N LEU A 609 33.26 -9.07 -1.14
CA LEU A 609 34.33 -9.71 -0.40
C LEU A 609 34.49 -11.20 -0.80
N ALA A 610 33.38 -11.95 -0.82
CA ALA A 610 33.38 -13.36 -1.20
C ALA A 610 33.85 -13.57 -2.64
N LYS A 611 33.46 -12.69 -3.57
CA LYS A 611 33.90 -12.73 -4.96
C LYS A 611 35.39 -12.41 -5.12
N MET A 612 35.87 -11.34 -4.48
CA MET A 612 37.29 -10.93 -4.56
C MET A 612 38.24 -11.93 -3.89
N LYS A 613 37.80 -12.60 -2.83
CA LYS A 613 38.59 -13.63 -2.12
C LYS A 613 38.48 -15.02 -2.75
N GLY A 614 37.70 -15.17 -3.83
CA GLY A 614 37.53 -16.45 -4.53
C GLY A 614 36.72 -17.49 -3.75
N TRP A 615 35.96 -17.07 -2.72
CA TRP A 615 35.08 -17.97 -1.97
C TRP A 615 33.82 -18.36 -2.77
N ALA A 616 33.40 -17.49 -3.69
CA ALA A 616 32.29 -17.71 -4.62
C ALA A 616 32.75 -17.43 -6.06
N PRO A 617 33.25 -18.44 -6.79
CA PRO A 617 33.87 -18.25 -8.10
C PRO A 617 32.86 -17.98 -9.22
N GLY A 618 31.60 -18.42 -9.09
CA GLY A 618 30.54 -18.26 -10.09
C GLY A 618 30.03 -16.82 -10.26
N PRO A 619 29.17 -16.54 -11.27
CA PRO A 619 28.57 -15.22 -11.48
C PRO A 619 27.85 -14.69 -10.22
N VAL A 620 27.78 -13.38 -10.02
CA VAL A 620 27.17 -12.80 -8.80
C VAL A 620 25.71 -13.22 -8.63
N ASP A 621 24.94 -13.32 -9.72
CA ASP A 621 23.52 -13.71 -9.72
C ASP A 621 23.27 -15.23 -9.58
N ASP A 622 24.32 -16.04 -9.51
CA ASP A 622 24.20 -17.50 -9.41
C ASP A 622 23.90 -17.95 -7.97
N TRP A 623 22.94 -18.88 -7.81
CA TRP A 623 22.50 -19.41 -6.52
C TRP A 623 23.40 -20.52 -6.00
N GLU A 624 24.16 -21.21 -6.85
CA GLU A 624 24.99 -22.34 -6.43
C GLU A 624 26.44 -21.92 -6.15
N ASN A 625 27.11 -21.33 -7.14
CA ASN A 625 28.53 -21.01 -7.08
C ASN A 625 28.79 -19.50 -6.98
N GLY A 626 27.73 -18.70 -7.08
CA GLY A 626 27.77 -17.23 -7.03
C GLY A 626 27.80 -16.66 -5.63
N SER A 627 28.15 -15.37 -5.53
CA SER A 627 28.17 -14.67 -4.24
C SER A 627 26.77 -14.48 -3.67
N LYS A 628 25.72 -14.46 -4.51
CA LYS A 628 24.31 -14.54 -4.10
C LYS A 628 24.01 -15.80 -3.30
N GLY A 629 24.39 -16.98 -3.80
CA GLY A 629 24.27 -18.23 -3.05
C GLY A 629 25.07 -18.22 -1.75
N TRP A 630 26.29 -17.67 -1.78
CA TRP A 630 27.17 -17.64 -0.61
C TRP A 630 26.61 -16.80 0.55
N ILE A 631 26.08 -15.61 0.28
CA ILE A 631 25.51 -14.73 1.34
C ILE A 631 24.22 -15.32 1.94
N VAL A 632 23.49 -16.17 1.22
CA VAL A 632 22.28 -16.83 1.75
C VAL A 632 22.62 -17.68 2.96
N TRP A 633 23.80 -18.33 3.01
CA TRP A 633 24.21 -19.12 4.18
C TRP A 633 24.38 -18.27 5.45
N VAL A 634 24.95 -17.08 5.32
CA VAL A 634 25.07 -16.14 6.44
C VAL A 634 23.67 -15.65 6.86
N SER A 635 22.76 -15.46 5.89
CA SER A 635 21.37 -15.05 6.14
C SER A 635 20.60 -16.12 6.90
N LEU A 636 20.71 -17.37 6.45
CA LEU A 636 20.08 -18.54 7.07
C LEU A 636 20.52 -18.69 8.52
N ALA A 637 21.81 -18.50 8.82
CA ALA A 637 22.30 -18.57 10.19
C ALA A 637 21.69 -17.49 11.10
N ILE A 638 21.56 -16.26 10.60
CA ILE A 638 20.87 -15.18 11.32
C ILE A 638 19.39 -15.55 11.56
N MET A 639 18.66 -16.03 10.54
CA MET A 639 17.26 -16.43 10.69
C MET A 639 17.10 -17.56 11.70
N LEU A 640 17.98 -18.57 11.65
CA LEU A 640 17.93 -19.74 12.52
C LEU A 640 18.17 -19.36 13.97
N VAL A 641 19.21 -18.56 14.23
CA VAL A 641 19.54 -18.10 15.58
C VAL A 641 18.45 -17.19 16.12
N ASP A 642 17.95 -16.24 15.32
CA ASP A 642 16.88 -15.35 15.74
C ASP A 642 15.61 -16.12 16.13
N ALA A 643 15.25 -17.13 15.33
CA ALA A 643 14.15 -18.03 15.61
C ALA A 643 14.39 -18.83 16.91
N VAL A 644 15.56 -19.45 17.07
CA VAL A 644 15.90 -20.23 18.28
C VAL A 644 15.87 -19.36 19.53
N VAL A 645 16.52 -18.19 19.51
CA VAL A 645 16.62 -17.28 20.68
C VAL A 645 15.26 -16.72 21.04
N SER A 646 14.50 -16.23 20.06
CA SER A 646 13.16 -15.67 20.30
C SER A 646 12.21 -16.73 20.87
N LEU A 647 12.24 -17.93 20.28
CA LEU A 647 11.36 -19.02 20.68
C LEU A 647 11.76 -19.61 22.04
N ALA A 648 13.07 -19.74 22.32
CA ALA A 648 13.58 -20.11 23.63
C ALA A 648 13.20 -19.10 24.71
N TYR A 649 13.29 -17.80 24.41
CA TYR A 649 12.84 -16.76 25.34
C TYR A 649 11.36 -16.88 25.65
N ILE A 650 10.50 -17.02 24.64
CA ILE A 650 9.05 -17.18 24.82
C ILE A 650 8.73 -18.44 25.64
N ALA A 651 9.43 -19.55 25.38
CA ALA A 651 9.25 -20.80 26.11
C ALA A 651 9.70 -20.71 27.59
N LEU A 652 10.82 -20.05 27.86
CA LEU A 652 11.45 -20.02 29.19
C LEU A 652 10.98 -18.84 30.06
N ARG A 653 10.44 -17.77 29.47
CA ARG A 653 9.98 -16.57 30.19
C ARG A 653 9.01 -16.90 31.32
N PRO A 654 7.97 -17.75 31.16
CA PRO A 654 7.07 -18.11 32.25
C PRO A 654 7.80 -18.69 33.46
N VAL A 655 8.79 -19.55 33.22
CA VAL A 655 9.62 -20.22 34.24
C VAL A 655 10.49 -19.20 34.98
N PHE A 656 11.08 -18.25 34.27
CA PHE A 656 11.86 -17.18 34.90
C PHE A 656 10.98 -16.25 35.74
N THR A 657 9.79 -15.90 35.28
CA THR A 657 8.88 -15.04 36.06
C THR A 657 8.37 -15.72 37.32
N THR A 658 8.05 -17.01 37.28
CA THR A 658 7.58 -17.73 38.47
C THR A 658 8.69 -18.04 39.49
N HIS A 659 9.93 -18.28 39.07
CA HIS A 659 11.03 -18.63 39.99
C HIS A 659 11.95 -17.47 40.40
N ALA A 660 12.09 -16.41 39.59
CA ALA A 660 12.98 -15.28 39.89
C ALA A 660 12.35 -14.23 40.82
N LEU A 661 11.03 -14.03 40.75
CA LEU A 661 10.33 -13.04 41.57
C LEU A 661 10.35 -13.37 43.08
N PRO A 662 10.18 -14.62 43.55
CA PRO A 662 10.26 -14.93 44.97
C PRO A 662 11.69 -14.77 45.52
N THR A 663 12.71 -15.20 44.77
CA THR A 663 14.11 -15.20 45.20
C THR A 663 14.73 -13.80 45.24
N LEU A 664 14.44 -12.95 44.24
CA LEU A 664 14.86 -11.54 44.25
C LEU A 664 14.11 -10.71 45.31
N ALA A 665 12.82 -10.99 45.55
CA ALA A 665 12.07 -10.33 46.63
C ALA A 665 12.61 -10.69 48.03
N ILE A 666 13.05 -11.93 48.24
CA ILE A 666 13.71 -12.38 49.48
C ILE A 666 15.07 -11.68 49.66
N LEU A 667 15.83 -11.49 48.58
CA LEU A 667 17.15 -10.84 48.60
C LEU A 667 17.04 -9.32 48.82
N GLN A 668 16.07 -8.65 48.19
CA GLN A 668 15.76 -7.24 48.42
C GLN A 668 15.23 -6.98 49.84
N ARG A 669 14.39 -7.87 50.39
CA ARG A 669 13.94 -7.78 51.79
C ARG A 669 15.10 -7.92 52.77
N ARG A 670 16.07 -8.82 52.50
CA ARG A 670 17.30 -8.95 53.32
C ARG A 670 18.23 -7.74 53.21
N PHE A 671 18.36 -7.14 52.04
CA PHE A 671 19.19 -5.94 51.85
C PHE A 671 18.58 -4.70 52.51
N ARG A 672 17.26 -4.55 52.42
CA ARG A 672 16.48 -3.45 53.02
C ARG A 672 16.42 -3.52 54.55
N GLN A 673 16.70 -4.68 55.15
CA GLN A 673 16.83 -4.86 56.61
C GLN A 673 18.26 -4.67 57.14
N SER A 674 19.27 -4.44 56.28
CA SER A 674 20.63 -4.16 56.75
C SER A 674 20.77 -2.69 57.18
N ARG A 675 21.50 -2.48 58.29
CA ARG A 675 21.72 -1.19 59.00
C ARG A 675 22.34 -0.03 58.19
N ILE A 676 22.52 -0.19 56.88
CA ILE A 676 23.12 0.82 55.99
C ILE A 676 22.05 1.79 55.45
N ALA A 677 20.79 1.36 55.37
CA ALA A 677 19.68 2.19 54.87
C ALA A 677 19.26 3.31 55.85
N SER A 678 19.69 3.27 57.12
CA SER A 678 19.37 4.30 58.12
C SER A 678 20.30 5.51 58.08
N LEU A 679 21.35 5.52 57.27
CA LEU A 679 22.32 6.62 57.17
C LEU A 679 21.98 7.67 56.09
N PHE A 680 21.03 7.38 55.19
CA PHE A 680 20.74 8.23 54.02
C PHE A 680 19.33 8.85 54.03
N ARG A 681 18.64 8.88 55.17
CA ARG A 681 17.28 9.42 55.26
C ARG A 681 17.25 10.84 55.81
N THR A 682 17.62 11.80 54.97
CA THR A 682 17.24 13.21 55.15
C THR A 682 16.86 13.85 53.82
N SER A 683 15.64 14.39 53.78
CA SER A 683 15.18 15.50 52.93
C SER A 683 15.06 15.29 51.41
N HIS A 684 13.92 14.78 50.94
CA HIS A 684 12.94 15.63 50.25
C HIS A 684 11.64 14.87 49.95
N GLN A 685 10.57 15.64 50.06
CA GLN A 685 9.17 15.32 50.09
C GLN A 685 8.64 15.09 48.66
N TYR A 686 8.12 13.90 48.40
CA TYR A 686 7.15 13.66 47.33
C TYR A 686 6.12 12.68 47.88
N SER A 687 4.88 13.16 48.00
CA SER A 687 3.75 12.38 48.51
C SER A 687 3.16 11.57 47.37
N PRO A 688 3.11 10.23 47.44
CA PRO A 688 2.26 9.44 46.56
C PRO A 688 0.81 9.57 47.04
N ILE A 689 -0.09 9.67 46.07
CA ILE A 689 -1.56 9.63 46.22
C ILE A 689 -1.95 8.29 46.88
N PRO A 690 -2.86 8.26 47.86
CA PRO A 690 -3.29 7.01 48.49
C PRO A 690 -4.09 6.13 47.52
N ASP A 691 -3.73 4.85 47.43
CA ASP A 691 -4.54 3.79 46.85
C ASP A 691 -5.76 3.52 47.76
N GLU A 692 -6.82 4.30 47.63
CA GLU A 692 -8.15 3.94 48.14
C GLU A 692 -8.89 3.14 47.05
N ALA A 693 -8.62 1.83 46.98
CA ALA A 693 -9.49 0.83 46.35
C ALA A 693 -8.97 -0.58 46.66
N ARG A 694 -8.85 -0.93 47.94
CA ARG A 694 -8.71 -2.31 48.43
C ARG A 694 -8.88 -2.26 49.94
N GLU A 695 -9.77 -3.10 50.46
CA GLU A 695 -10.16 -3.24 51.87
C GLU A 695 -11.49 -2.57 52.26
N GLU A 696 -12.61 -2.98 51.65
CA GLU A 696 -13.90 -3.11 52.37
C GLU A 696 -14.71 -4.23 51.69
N GLU A 697 -14.71 -5.42 52.29
CA GLU A 697 -15.81 -6.41 52.25
C GLU A 697 -15.40 -7.62 53.13
N GLU A 698 -15.34 -7.39 54.44
CA GLU A 698 -15.51 -8.44 55.46
C GLU A 698 -16.49 -7.86 56.51
N GLN A 699 -17.78 -8.05 56.26
CA GLN A 699 -18.79 -8.06 57.32
C GLN A 699 -19.72 -9.23 57.05
N GLU A 700 -19.60 -10.22 57.95
CA GLU A 700 -20.52 -11.33 58.16
C GLU A 700 -21.91 -10.79 58.47
N ASP A 701 -22.95 -11.36 57.85
CA ASP A 701 -24.21 -11.66 58.52
C ASP A 701 -24.85 -12.89 57.85
N ASP A 702 -25.22 -13.83 58.73
CA ASP A 702 -25.80 -15.15 58.50
C ASP A 702 -27.16 -15.10 57.76
N ASP A 703 -27.40 -16.02 56.82
CA ASP A 703 -28.42 -17.08 56.92
C ASP A 703 -28.75 -17.71 55.54
N ASP A 704 -28.79 -19.05 55.58
CA ASP A 704 -29.53 -20.03 54.78
C ASP A 704 -29.16 -20.43 53.32
N ASP A 705 -28.93 -21.76 53.24
CA ASP A 705 -29.21 -22.76 52.19
C ASP A 705 -28.20 -23.08 51.05
N ASP A 706 -27.56 -24.25 51.26
CA ASP A 706 -27.14 -25.31 50.33
C ASP A 706 -27.06 -25.02 48.82
N ASP A 707 -25.84 -25.08 48.26
CA ASP A 707 -25.42 -26.21 47.41
C ASP A 707 -23.94 -26.10 47.00
N GLN A 708 -23.21 -27.21 47.15
CA GLN A 708 -21.77 -27.33 46.94
C GLN A 708 -21.35 -27.09 45.47
N ALA A 709 -20.47 -26.11 45.24
CA ALA A 709 -19.66 -26.02 44.02
C ALA A 709 -18.18 -25.70 44.34
N SER A 710 -17.27 -26.46 43.73
CA SER A 710 -15.82 -26.45 43.98
C SER A 710 -15.14 -25.07 43.74
N PRO A 711 -14.02 -24.75 44.44
CA PRO A 711 -13.33 -23.45 44.34
C PRO A 711 -12.79 -23.08 42.94
N ALA A 712 -12.67 -24.04 42.03
CA ALA A 712 -12.17 -23.81 40.67
C ALA A 712 -13.19 -23.14 39.73
N GLN A 713 -14.46 -23.00 40.13
CA GLN A 713 -15.52 -22.39 39.31
C GLN A 713 -15.81 -20.92 39.65
N ALA A 714 -15.18 -20.36 40.68
CA ALA A 714 -15.43 -18.98 41.12
C ALA A 714 -14.60 -17.93 40.35
N GLU A 715 -13.42 -18.25 39.82
CA GLU A 715 -12.57 -17.30 39.07
C GLU A 715 -13.06 -17.03 37.62
N ASP A 716 -13.99 -17.81 37.08
CA ASP A 716 -14.42 -17.72 35.67
C ASP A 716 -15.70 -16.86 35.47
N ARG A 717 -16.35 -16.41 36.55
CA ARG A 717 -17.66 -15.72 36.49
C ARG A 717 -17.62 -14.24 36.07
N GLY A 718 -16.46 -13.70 35.67
CA GLY A 718 -16.30 -12.28 35.32
C GLY A 718 -15.58 -12.00 34.00
N LEU A 719 -15.33 -13.02 33.16
CA LEU A 719 -14.71 -12.84 31.84
C LEU A 719 -15.80 -12.75 30.76
N ASP A 720 -16.03 -11.55 30.23
CA ASP A 720 -16.92 -11.32 29.08
C ASP A 720 -16.43 -12.14 27.85
N ASP A 721 -17.01 -13.31 27.64
CA ASP A 721 -16.87 -14.12 26.42
C ASP A 721 -18.17 -14.11 25.60
N ALA A 722 -18.12 -14.61 24.36
CA ALA A 722 -19.28 -14.72 23.48
C ALA A 722 -20.36 -15.61 24.10
N PRO A 723 -21.66 -15.32 23.88
CA PRO A 723 -22.71 -16.21 24.36
C PRO A 723 -22.56 -17.62 23.75
N THR A 724 -22.96 -18.63 24.53
CA THR A 724 -22.63 -20.05 24.28
C THR A 724 -23.18 -20.59 22.95
N ASP A 725 -24.22 -19.97 22.39
CA ASP A 725 -24.80 -20.27 21.07
C ASP A 725 -23.92 -19.82 19.89
N GLN A 726 -23.12 -18.77 20.10
CA GLN A 726 -22.19 -18.20 19.12
C GLN A 726 -20.78 -18.83 19.18
N GLN A 727 -20.49 -19.54 20.27
CA GLN A 727 -19.25 -20.29 20.43
C GLN A 727 -19.26 -21.59 19.58
N ILE A 728 -18.08 -22.14 19.36
CA ILE A 728 -17.90 -23.42 18.65
C ILE A 728 -17.96 -24.53 19.70
N HIS A 729 -18.94 -25.43 19.57
CA HIS A 729 -19.06 -26.55 20.51
C HIS A 729 -17.78 -27.39 20.55
N SER A 730 -17.34 -27.76 21.75
CA SER A 730 -16.14 -28.57 21.98
C SER A 730 -16.18 -29.91 21.24
N LYS A 731 -17.36 -30.49 21.01
CA LYS A 731 -17.54 -31.70 20.19
C LYS A 731 -17.12 -31.49 18.73
N VAL A 732 -17.43 -30.33 18.14
CA VAL A 732 -17.04 -29.97 16.76
C VAL A 732 -15.52 -29.81 16.69
N VAL A 733 -14.91 -29.19 17.70
CA VAL A 733 -13.45 -29.03 17.78
C VAL A 733 -12.76 -30.38 17.91
N PHE A 734 -13.19 -31.25 18.82
CA PHE A 734 -12.57 -32.55 19.05
C PHE A 734 -12.64 -33.46 17.81
N TRP A 735 -13.85 -33.67 17.27
CA TRP A 735 -14.03 -34.50 16.08
C TRP A 735 -13.46 -33.86 14.82
N GLY A 736 -13.55 -32.53 14.71
CA GLY A 736 -12.95 -31.77 13.62
C GLY A 736 -11.42 -31.82 13.62
N LEU A 737 -10.79 -31.80 14.80
CA LEU A 737 -9.33 -31.91 14.92
C LEU A 737 -8.87 -33.32 14.54
N LEU A 738 -9.56 -34.36 15.02
CA LEU A 738 -9.26 -35.74 14.65
C LEU A 738 -9.42 -35.96 13.14
N ALA A 739 -10.52 -35.47 12.55
CA ALA A 739 -10.79 -35.57 11.12
C ALA A 739 -9.77 -34.79 10.28
N SER A 740 -9.43 -33.55 10.67
CA SER A 740 -8.46 -32.73 9.93
C SER A 740 -7.03 -33.27 10.02
N ILE A 741 -6.62 -33.84 11.16
CA ILE A 741 -5.35 -34.56 11.28
C ILE A 741 -5.35 -35.79 10.37
N LEU A 742 -6.42 -36.58 10.38
CA LEU A 742 -6.56 -37.76 9.52
C LEU A 742 -6.49 -37.36 8.03
N ILE A 743 -7.19 -36.30 7.63
CA ILE A 743 -7.15 -35.76 6.25
C ILE A 743 -5.73 -35.33 5.89
N CYS A 744 -5.02 -34.61 6.77
CA CYS A 744 -3.63 -34.20 6.54
C CYS A 744 -2.70 -35.41 6.34
N VAL A 745 -2.80 -36.41 7.21
CA VAL A 745 -2.01 -37.64 7.13
C VAL A 745 -2.32 -38.43 5.86
N LEU A 746 -3.60 -38.66 5.55
CA LEU A 746 -4.03 -39.40 4.37
C LEU A 746 -3.64 -38.68 3.07
N SER A 747 -3.87 -37.37 2.97
CA SER A 747 -3.49 -36.59 1.78
C SER A 747 -1.97 -36.62 1.56
N THR A 748 -1.19 -36.47 2.63
CA THR A 748 0.28 -36.54 2.53
C THR A 748 0.75 -37.95 2.15
N GLN A 749 0.11 -38.99 2.67
CA GLN A 749 0.38 -40.38 2.27
C GLN A 749 -0.01 -40.66 0.82
N ILE A 750 -1.11 -40.13 0.33
CA ILE A 750 -1.53 -40.28 -1.08
C ILE A 750 -0.51 -39.62 -2.03
N VAL A 751 -0.01 -38.45 -1.66
CA VAL A 751 0.91 -37.68 -2.52
C VAL A 751 2.36 -38.18 -2.40
N PHE A 752 2.83 -38.46 -1.18
CA PHE A 752 4.25 -38.73 -0.89
C PHE A 752 4.52 -40.08 -0.24
N GLY A 753 3.54 -40.98 -0.07
CA GLY A 753 3.67 -42.19 0.76
C GLY A 753 4.75 -43.19 0.31
N HIS A 754 5.17 -43.15 -0.96
CA HIS A 754 6.29 -43.95 -1.46
C HIS A 754 7.66 -43.40 -1.08
N LEU A 755 7.75 -42.13 -0.65
CA LEU A 755 9.00 -41.43 -0.33
C LEU A 755 9.09 -40.99 1.13
N VAL A 756 7.94 -40.72 1.77
CA VAL A 756 7.85 -40.20 3.13
C VAL A 756 7.17 -41.23 4.04
N PRO A 757 7.87 -41.73 5.07
CA PRO A 757 7.31 -42.76 5.95
C PRO A 757 6.21 -42.18 6.86
N LEU A 758 5.21 -43.01 7.19
CA LEU A 758 4.04 -42.61 7.97
C LEU A 758 4.39 -41.99 9.33
N TYR A 759 5.38 -42.55 10.03
CA TYR A 759 5.79 -42.04 11.34
C TYR A 759 6.28 -40.58 11.25
N ALA A 760 6.96 -40.21 10.17
CA ALA A 760 7.48 -38.85 10.00
C ALA A 760 6.34 -37.84 9.81
N ILE A 761 5.29 -38.21 9.08
CA ILE A 761 4.11 -37.36 8.87
C ILE A 761 3.36 -37.16 10.18
N VAL A 762 3.12 -38.24 10.94
CA VAL A 762 2.41 -38.16 12.22
C VAL A 762 3.18 -37.28 13.21
N ILE A 763 4.50 -37.45 13.32
CA ILE A 763 5.35 -36.60 14.15
C ILE A 763 5.30 -35.13 13.68
N ALA A 764 5.29 -34.89 12.37
CA ALA A 764 5.28 -33.53 11.81
C ALA A 764 3.98 -32.81 12.18
N VAL A 765 2.83 -33.47 12.08
CA VAL A 765 1.54 -32.91 12.48
C VAL A 765 1.50 -32.63 13.98
N LEU A 766 1.94 -33.57 14.83
CA LEU A 766 1.96 -33.36 16.29
C LEU A 766 2.85 -32.18 16.68
N MET A 767 4.02 -32.08 16.06
CA MET A 767 4.93 -30.96 16.29
C MET A 767 4.35 -29.64 15.77
N ALA A 768 3.66 -29.65 14.62
CA ALA A 768 2.97 -28.48 14.09
C ALA A 768 1.96 -27.91 15.09
N LEU A 769 1.19 -28.75 15.80
CA LEU A 769 0.26 -28.31 16.84
C LEU A 769 0.99 -27.60 17.98
N VAL A 770 2.09 -28.17 18.49
CA VAL A 770 2.89 -27.56 19.57
C VAL A 770 3.49 -26.21 19.13
N LEU A 771 4.09 -26.17 17.95
CA LEU A 771 4.72 -24.95 17.44
C LEU A 771 3.69 -23.86 17.09
N SER A 772 2.46 -24.24 16.74
CA SER A 772 1.36 -23.29 16.52
C SER A 772 1.00 -22.50 17.77
N ILE A 773 1.07 -23.11 18.97
CA ILE A 773 0.84 -22.40 20.24
C ILE A 773 1.84 -21.24 20.40
N MET A 774 3.11 -21.51 20.08
CA MET A 774 4.17 -20.51 20.17
C MET A 774 3.99 -19.42 19.11
N GLY A 775 3.64 -19.80 17.88
CA GLY A 775 3.36 -18.86 16.79
C GLY A 775 2.20 -17.91 17.09
N VAL A 776 1.09 -18.45 17.61
CA VAL A 776 -0.09 -17.66 18.01
C VAL A 776 0.25 -16.67 19.12
N ARG A 777 1.01 -17.09 20.14
CA ARG A 777 1.43 -16.19 21.23
C ARG A 777 2.35 -15.07 20.74
N ALA A 778 3.37 -15.42 19.95
CA ALA A 778 4.27 -14.44 19.35
C ALA A 778 3.50 -13.41 18.50
N LEU A 779 2.55 -13.89 17.70
CA LEU A 779 1.65 -13.07 16.89
C LEU A 779 0.78 -12.15 17.77
N GLY A 780 0.22 -12.66 18.87
CA GLY A 780 -0.60 -11.88 19.79
C GLY A 780 0.16 -10.75 20.49
N GLU A 781 1.45 -10.95 20.80
CA GLU A 781 2.31 -9.95 21.45
C GLU A 781 2.96 -8.96 20.47
N THR A 782 3.38 -9.44 19.29
CA THR A 782 4.28 -8.69 18.40
C THR A 782 3.72 -8.39 17.01
N ASP A 783 2.54 -8.90 16.68
CA ASP A 783 1.94 -8.86 15.33
C ASP A 783 2.71 -9.60 14.24
N LEU A 784 3.78 -10.32 14.60
CA LEU A 784 4.56 -11.12 13.68
C LEU A 784 4.39 -12.59 14.03
N ASN A 785 3.91 -13.37 13.06
CA ASN A 785 3.88 -14.82 13.18
C ASN A 785 5.24 -15.34 12.68
N PRO A 786 6.11 -15.90 13.54
CA PRO A 786 7.45 -16.34 13.16
C PRO A 786 7.42 -17.68 12.39
N VAL A 787 6.51 -17.81 11.42
CA VAL A 787 6.23 -18.99 10.62
C VAL A 787 7.50 -19.56 9.98
N SER A 788 8.32 -18.67 9.43
CA SER A 788 9.61 -19.03 8.83
C SER A 788 10.65 -19.54 9.84
N GLY A 789 10.55 -19.14 11.10
CA GLY A 789 11.40 -19.64 12.18
C GLY A 789 10.91 -20.98 12.71
N ILE A 790 9.59 -21.10 12.90
CA ILE A 790 8.90 -22.33 13.29
C ILE A 790 9.21 -23.47 12.30
N SER A 791 9.13 -23.21 11.01
CA SER A 791 9.45 -24.23 10.00
C SER A 791 10.91 -24.65 10.01
N LYS A 792 11.87 -23.75 10.27
CA LYS A 792 13.29 -24.11 10.38
C LYS A 792 13.60 -24.94 11.63
N LEU A 793 12.93 -24.67 12.74
CA LEU A 793 13.01 -25.52 13.93
C LEU A 793 12.48 -26.92 13.65
N ALA A 794 11.39 -27.02 12.90
CA ALA A 794 10.87 -28.29 12.41
C ALA A 794 11.93 -29.02 11.56
N GLN A 795 12.57 -28.33 10.61
CA GLN A 795 13.64 -28.90 9.79
C GLN A 795 14.83 -29.39 10.63
N LEU A 796 15.26 -28.64 11.65
CA LEU A 796 16.32 -29.07 12.57
C LEU A 796 15.93 -30.34 13.36
N PHE A 797 14.71 -30.39 13.88
CA PHE A 797 14.24 -31.54 14.64
C PHE A 797 14.18 -32.81 13.79
N PHE A 798 13.66 -32.70 12.56
CA PHE A 798 13.58 -33.84 11.65
C PHE A 798 14.94 -34.35 11.18
N ALA A 799 15.96 -33.48 11.13
CA ALA A 799 17.33 -33.92 10.85
C ALA A 799 17.92 -34.84 11.93
N LEU A 800 17.42 -34.77 13.17
CA LEU A 800 17.87 -35.65 14.27
C LEU A 800 17.20 -37.03 14.23
N ILE A 801 16.01 -37.12 13.64
CA ILE A 801 15.18 -38.33 13.65
C ILE A 801 15.32 -39.13 12.35
N ILE A 802 15.56 -38.46 11.22
CA ILE A 802 15.69 -39.12 9.93
C ILE A 802 17.14 -39.59 9.74
N PRO A 803 17.39 -40.89 9.48
CA PRO A 803 18.72 -41.37 9.15
C PRO A 803 19.27 -40.69 7.89
N GLN A 804 20.49 -40.16 7.98
CA GLN A 804 21.15 -39.48 6.85
C GLN A 804 21.49 -40.43 5.69
N SER A 805 21.45 -41.74 5.93
CA SER A 805 21.57 -42.76 4.88
C SER A 805 20.34 -42.87 3.97
N ASN A 806 19.20 -42.28 4.35
CA ASN A 806 18.00 -42.29 3.54
C ASN A 806 18.11 -41.26 2.41
N LYS A 807 18.03 -41.71 1.15
CA LYS A 807 18.08 -40.85 -0.04
C LYS A 807 16.96 -39.78 -0.07
N SER A 808 15.85 -40.02 0.62
CA SER A 808 14.72 -39.09 0.70
C SER A 808 14.81 -38.15 1.91
N SER A 809 15.94 -38.10 2.63
CA SER A 809 16.09 -37.31 3.87
C SER A 809 15.75 -35.83 3.67
N VAL A 810 16.24 -35.23 2.58
CA VAL A 810 15.97 -33.83 2.20
C VAL A 810 14.48 -33.61 1.92
N LEU A 811 13.84 -34.51 1.16
CA LEU A 811 12.42 -34.42 0.86
C LEU A 811 11.54 -34.55 2.11
N ILE A 812 11.83 -35.54 2.97
CA ILE A 812 11.09 -35.75 4.22
C ILE A 812 11.22 -34.50 5.11
N ASN A 813 12.41 -33.89 5.16
CA ASN A 813 12.66 -32.66 5.89
C ASN A 813 11.80 -31.49 5.37
N LEU A 814 11.74 -31.31 4.04
CA LEU A 814 10.91 -30.28 3.39
C LEU A 814 9.42 -30.48 3.69
N VAL A 815 8.90 -31.70 3.53
CA VAL A 815 7.47 -32.02 3.79
C VAL A 815 7.12 -31.76 5.25
N ALA A 816 7.97 -32.17 6.19
CA ALA A 816 7.71 -31.98 7.62
C ALA A 816 7.71 -30.50 8.03
N GLY A 817 8.65 -29.71 7.47
CA GLY A 817 8.68 -28.28 7.68
C GLY A 817 7.44 -27.59 7.09
N ALA A 818 6.96 -28.02 5.92
CA ALA A 818 5.76 -27.48 5.27
C ALA A 818 4.49 -27.71 6.10
N ILE A 819 4.32 -28.92 6.66
CA ILE A 819 3.21 -29.23 7.56
C ILE A 819 3.25 -28.32 8.79
N SER A 820 4.44 -28.13 9.37
CA SER A 820 4.62 -27.25 10.54
C SER A 820 4.32 -25.79 10.23
N GLU A 821 4.73 -25.32 9.05
CA GLU A 821 4.46 -23.99 8.53
C GLU A 821 2.95 -23.75 8.38
N ALA A 822 2.25 -24.68 7.71
CA ALA A 822 0.82 -24.59 7.45
C ALA A 822 0.00 -24.47 8.74
N GLY A 823 0.29 -25.32 9.73
CA GLY A 823 -0.40 -25.33 11.01
C GLY A 823 -0.27 -24.00 11.76
N ALA A 824 0.96 -23.52 11.91
CA ALA A 824 1.25 -22.29 12.65
C ALA A 824 0.73 -21.03 11.94
N LEU A 825 0.80 -21.00 10.61
CA LEU A 825 0.29 -19.89 9.81
C LEU A 825 -1.23 -19.77 9.96
N GLN A 826 -1.97 -20.85 9.75
CA GLN A 826 -3.43 -20.86 9.83
C GLN A 826 -3.96 -20.60 11.23
N ALA A 827 -3.30 -21.18 12.24
CA ALA A 827 -3.69 -20.95 13.61
C ALA A 827 -3.52 -19.47 14.00
N GLY A 828 -2.42 -18.85 13.58
CA GLY A 828 -2.19 -17.41 13.77
C GLY A 828 -3.22 -16.54 13.06
N ASP A 829 -3.54 -16.87 11.81
CA ASP A 829 -4.50 -16.13 10.98
C ASP A 829 -5.90 -16.14 11.61
N LEU A 830 -6.40 -17.31 12.05
CA LEU A 830 -7.69 -17.40 12.75
C LEU A 830 -7.71 -16.55 14.03
N MET A 831 -6.59 -16.45 14.75
CA MET A 831 -6.54 -15.68 16.00
C MET A 831 -6.61 -14.17 15.77
N GLN A 832 -6.01 -13.67 14.69
CA GLN A 832 -6.16 -12.27 14.28
C GLN A 832 -7.61 -11.94 13.93
N ASP A 833 -8.25 -12.85 13.19
CA ASP A 833 -9.66 -12.76 12.86
C ASP A 833 -10.54 -12.78 14.11
N LEU A 834 -10.38 -13.78 14.97
CA LEU A 834 -11.16 -13.91 16.20
C LEU A 834 -10.97 -12.73 17.14
N LYS A 835 -9.79 -12.09 17.17
CA LYS A 835 -9.61 -10.82 17.87
C LYS A 835 -10.48 -9.72 17.25
N THR A 836 -10.42 -9.56 15.93
CA THR A 836 -11.21 -8.57 15.19
C THR A 836 -12.70 -8.74 15.48
N GLY A 837 -13.18 -9.98 15.44
CA GLY A 837 -14.57 -10.30 15.72
C GLY A 837 -14.97 -10.13 17.19
N HIS A 838 -14.11 -10.53 18.14
CA HIS A 838 -14.36 -10.32 19.57
C HIS A 838 -14.52 -8.83 19.90
N LEU A 839 -13.72 -7.96 19.28
CA LEU A 839 -13.83 -6.51 19.43
C LEU A 839 -15.13 -5.95 18.84
N LEU A 840 -15.63 -6.51 17.73
CA LEU A 840 -16.81 -6.02 17.01
C LEU A 840 -18.12 -6.78 17.31
N GLY A 841 -18.09 -7.74 18.25
CA GLY A 841 -19.24 -8.59 18.57
C GLY A 841 -19.62 -9.58 17.46
N ALA A 842 -18.67 -10.01 16.62
CA ALA A 842 -18.91 -11.05 15.64
C ALA A 842 -18.82 -12.46 16.27
N ALA A 843 -19.73 -13.35 15.88
CA ALA A 843 -19.75 -14.71 16.41
C ALA A 843 -18.49 -15.49 16.00
N PRO A 844 -17.72 -16.06 16.96
CA PRO A 844 -16.52 -16.86 16.67
C PRO A 844 -16.80 -18.04 15.72
N LYS A 845 -17.99 -18.66 15.85
CA LYS A 845 -18.44 -19.74 14.98
C LYS A 845 -18.56 -19.31 13.51
N ALA A 846 -19.03 -18.09 13.23
CA ALA A 846 -19.17 -17.61 11.87
C ALA A 846 -17.81 -17.40 11.20
N GLN A 847 -16.83 -16.89 11.94
CA GLN A 847 -15.47 -16.68 11.47
C GLN A 847 -14.74 -18.00 11.22
N PHE A 848 -14.88 -18.96 12.13
CA PHE A 848 -14.34 -20.31 11.96
C PHE A 848 -14.83 -20.97 10.66
N TRP A 849 -16.14 -20.98 10.41
CA TRP A 849 -16.67 -21.54 9.17
C TRP A 849 -16.28 -20.71 7.94
N GLY A 850 -16.26 -19.37 8.07
CA GLY A 850 -15.81 -18.48 7.00
C GLY A 850 -14.37 -18.78 6.56
N GLN A 851 -13.46 -18.95 7.51
CA GLN A 851 -12.07 -19.25 7.22
C GLN A 851 -11.88 -20.68 6.69
N LEU A 852 -12.65 -21.67 7.18
CA LEU A 852 -12.63 -23.03 6.63
C LEU A 852 -13.05 -23.06 5.15
N ILE A 853 -14.09 -22.29 4.79
CA ILE A 853 -14.54 -22.12 3.41
C ILE A 853 -13.46 -21.40 2.59
N GLY A 854 -12.97 -20.27 3.08
CA GLY A 854 -11.90 -19.49 2.43
C GLY A 854 -10.65 -20.33 2.16
N ALA A 855 -10.17 -21.07 3.15
CA ALA A 855 -9.01 -21.95 3.05
C ALA A 855 -9.24 -23.10 2.06
N THR A 856 -10.44 -23.70 2.03
CA THR A 856 -10.77 -24.75 1.06
C THR A 856 -10.73 -24.23 -0.38
N PHE A 857 -11.40 -23.10 -0.64
CA PHE A 857 -11.38 -22.47 -1.97
C PHE A 857 -9.98 -21.99 -2.35
N GLY A 858 -9.25 -21.40 -1.40
CA GLY A 858 -7.88 -20.95 -1.59
C GLY A 858 -6.89 -22.10 -1.86
N ALA A 859 -7.05 -23.26 -1.23
CA ALA A 859 -6.23 -24.44 -1.46
C ALA A 859 -6.35 -24.93 -2.91
N VAL A 860 -7.59 -25.01 -3.41
CA VAL A 860 -7.89 -25.40 -4.80
C VAL A 860 -7.41 -24.32 -5.77
N PHE A 861 -7.77 -23.06 -5.55
CA PHE A 861 -7.41 -21.95 -6.43
C PHE A 861 -5.90 -21.73 -6.49
N SER A 862 -5.18 -21.81 -5.37
CA SER A 862 -3.72 -21.65 -5.33
C SER A 862 -3.01 -22.72 -6.16
N ALA A 863 -3.49 -23.96 -6.16
CA ALA A 863 -2.93 -25.03 -6.98
C ALA A 863 -3.09 -24.73 -8.48
N PHE A 864 -4.26 -24.22 -8.89
CA PHE A 864 -4.49 -23.78 -10.27
C PHE A 864 -3.66 -22.55 -10.64
N ALA A 865 -3.64 -21.54 -9.77
CA ALA A 865 -2.86 -20.32 -9.97
C ALA A 865 -1.38 -20.67 -10.15
N TYR A 866 -0.81 -21.46 -9.23
CA TYR A 866 0.57 -21.93 -9.33
C TYR A 866 0.84 -22.63 -10.66
N ARG A 867 -0.04 -23.54 -11.08
CA ARG A 867 0.08 -24.23 -12.37
C ARG A 867 0.11 -23.25 -13.54
N ILE A 868 -0.77 -22.25 -13.56
CA ILE A 868 -0.81 -21.24 -14.61
C ILE A 868 0.50 -20.44 -14.64
N TYR A 869 0.98 -19.97 -13.48
CA TYR A 869 2.26 -19.25 -13.40
C TYR A 869 3.42 -20.09 -13.93
N THR A 870 3.54 -21.35 -13.52
CA THR A 870 4.60 -22.27 -14.00
C THR A 870 4.48 -22.66 -15.48
N ALA A 871 3.30 -22.53 -16.08
CA ALA A 871 3.08 -22.83 -17.49
C ALA A 871 3.37 -21.64 -18.40
N VAL A 872 3.23 -20.41 -17.88
CA VAL A 872 3.38 -19.16 -18.64
C VAL A 872 4.76 -18.53 -18.45
N TYR A 873 5.35 -18.66 -17.26
CA TYR A 873 6.63 -18.08 -16.90
C TYR A 873 7.70 -19.15 -16.65
N GLU A 874 8.95 -18.80 -16.94
CA GLU A 874 10.12 -19.57 -16.54
C GLU A 874 10.37 -19.39 -15.03
N ILE A 875 10.36 -20.50 -14.29
CA ILE A 875 10.56 -20.55 -12.84
C ILE A 875 11.56 -21.67 -12.54
N PRO A 876 12.70 -21.39 -11.88
CA PRO A 876 13.20 -20.06 -11.48
C PRO A 876 13.61 -19.20 -12.69
N GLY A 877 13.36 -17.89 -12.62
CA GLY A 877 13.73 -16.96 -13.69
C GLY A 877 13.97 -15.54 -13.17
N LYS A 878 14.25 -14.59 -14.08
CA LYS A 878 14.54 -13.18 -13.70
C LYS A 878 13.37 -12.50 -12.98
N LEU A 879 12.14 -12.76 -13.43
CA LEU A 879 10.92 -12.20 -12.83
C LEU A 879 10.51 -12.95 -11.55
N PHE A 880 10.58 -14.28 -11.57
CA PHE A 880 10.20 -15.13 -10.43
C PHE A 880 11.41 -15.91 -9.93
N GLN A 881 12.18 -15.30 -9.03
CA GLN A 881 13.41 -15.89 -8.51
C GLN A 881 13.20 -16.99 -7.48
N VAL A 882 11.98 -17.12 -6.92
CA VAL A 882 11.62 -18.07 -5.86
C VAL A 882 12.64 -18.16 -4.71
N PRO A 883 13.06 -17.02 -4.11
CA PRO A 883 14.15 -17.00 -3.12
C PRO A 883 13.85 -17.87 -1.89
N THR A 884 12.57 -17.97 -1.50
CA THR A 884 12.13 -18.82 -0.40
C THR A 884 12.43 -20.29 -0.68
N ALA A 885 12.27 -20.76 -1.92
CA ALA A 885 12.57 -22.15 -2.29
C ALA A 885 14.04 -22.51 -2.03
N TYR A 886 14.96 -21.59 -2.37
CA TYR A 886 16.39 -21.74 -2.08
C TYR A 886 16.67 -21.80 -0.57
N VAL A 887 16.05 -20.92 0.21
CA VAL A 887 16.14 -20.94 1.68
C VAL A 887 15.68 -22.29 2.26
N TRP A 888 14.58 -22.85 1.73
CA TRP A 888 14.04 -24.14 2.16
C TRP A 888 14.99 -25.31 1.85
N ILE A 889 15.44 -25.42 0.60
CA ILE A 889 16.29 -26.53 0.15
C ILE A 889 17.68 -26.46 0.79
N PHE A 890 18.29 -25.27 0.90
CA PHE A 890 19.59 -25.11 1.55
C PHE A 890 19.54 -25.44 3.03
N THR A 891 18.46 -25.07 3.73
CA THR A 891 18.28 -25.47 5.12
C THR A 891 18.17 -26.98 5.23
N ALA A 892 17.33 -27.62 4.40
CA ALA A 892 17.16 -29.07 4.40
C ALA A 892 18.49 -29.80 4.15
N ARG A 893 19.24 -29.40 3.11
CA ARG A 893 20.55 -29.95 2.75
C ARG A 893 21.58 -29.82 3.87
N LEU A 894 21.68 -28.63 4.47
CA LEU A 894 22.59 -28.35 5.57
C LEU A 894 22.34 -29.27 6.76
N VAL A 895 21.08 -29.39 7.18
CA VAL A 895 20.74 -30.20 8.35
C VAL A 895 20.84 -31.70 8.04
N THR A 896 20.76 -32.10 6.77
CA THR A 896 21.01 -33.48 6.32
C THR A 896 22.47 -33.80 6.02
N GLY A 897 23.40 -32.89 6.33
CA GLY A 897 24.84 -33.18 6.26
C GLY A 897 25.53 -32.88 4.93
N GLN A 898 24.91 -32.14 4.01
CA GLN A 898 25.66 -31.52 2.92
C GLN A 898 26.51 -30.36 3.46
N GLY A 899 27.79 -30.33 3.11
CA GLY A 899 28.75 -29.35 3.61
C GLY A 899 28.45 -27.90 3.17
N LEU A 900 28.92 -26.94 3.95
CA LEU A 900 28.83 -25.52 3.61
C LEU A 900 29.89 -25.12 2.58
N PRO A 901 29.64 -24.09 1.74
CA PRO A 901 30.66 -23.50 0.88
C PRO A 901 31.87 -23.01 1.68
N TYR A 902 33.02 -22.91 1.01
CA TYR A 902 34.26 -22.46 1.63
C TYR A 902 34.08 -21.09 2.33
N MET A 903 34.56 -20.97 3.57
CA MET A 903 34.43 -19.81 4.46
C MET A 903 33.02 -19.42 4.89
N ALA A 904 31.96 -20.06 4.38
CA ALA A 904 30.59 -19.73 4.76
C ALA A 904 30.33 -20.06 6.23
N LYS A 905 30.93 -21.15 6.76
CA LYS A 905 30.75 -21.60 8.15
C LYS A 905 31.22 -20.56 9.17
N GLU A 906 32.39 -19.98 8.96
CA GLU A 906 33.02 -19.02 9.85
C GLU A 906 32.20 -17.74 9.94
N TRP A 907 31.80 -17.20 8.79
CA TRP A 907 30.96 -16.00 8.70
C TRP A 907 29.53 -16.23 9.20
N ALA A 908 28.93 -17.38 8.87
CA ALA A 908 27.61 -17.77 9.39
C ALA A 908 27.63 -17.91 10.91
N THR A 909 28.68 -18.52 11.49
CA THR A 909 28.82 -18.66 12.95
C THR A 909 29.03 -17.29 13.60
N GLY A 910 29.89 -16.44 13.05
CA GLY A 910 30.11 -15.08 13.56
C GLY A 910 28.84 -14.23 13.53
N ALA A 911 28.11 -14.25 12.41
CA ALA A 911 26.81 -13.57 12.28
C ALA A 911 25.77 -14.16 13.23
N GLY A 912 25.72 -15.48 13.39
CA GLY A 912 24.86 -16.16 14.34
C GLY A 912 25.12 -15.70 15.78
N VAL A 913 26.36 -15.68 16.24
CA VAL A 913 26.70 -15.21 17.60
C VAL A 913 26.33 -13.74 17.79
N LEU A 914 26.64 -12.88 16.81
CA LEU A 914 26.29 -11.47 16.86
C LEU A 914 24.77 -11.29 16.99
N PHE A 915 24.00 -11.98 16.14
CA PHE A 915 22.55 -11.86 16.14
C PHE A 915 21.88 -12.56 17.32
N ALA A 916 22.49 -13.59 17.92
CA ALA A 916 22.02 -14.11 19.21
C ALA A 916 22.02 -13.01 20.28
N VAL A 917 23.11 -12.23 20.34
CA VAL A 917 23.26 -11.14 21.31
C VAL A 917 22.29 -10.00 20.99
N THR A 918 22.18 -9.58 19.72
CA THR A 918 21.26 -8.49 19.36
C THR A 918 19.80 -8.87 19.56
N THR A 919 19.40 -10.10 19.22
CA THR A 919 18.03 -10.60 19.40
C THR A 919 17.70 -10.73 20.88
N LEU A 920 18.63 -11.23 21.70
CA LEU A 920 18.46 -11.24 23.15
C LEU A 920 18.33 -9.81 23.71
N ALA A 921 19.23 -8.89 23.32
CA ALA A 921 19.18 -7.50 23.74
C ALA A 921 17.87 -6.81 23.33
N ARG A 922 17.40 -7.05 22.10
CA ARG A 922 16.14 -6.52 21.58
C ARG A 922 14.94 -7.06 22.34
N THR A 923 14.97 -8.35 22.68
CA THR A 923 13.92 -9.04 23.44
C THR A 923 13.87 -8.57 24.90
N LEU A 924 15.03 -8.31 25.51
CA LEU A 924 15.12 -7.75 26.87
C LEU A 924 14.77 -6.25 26.93
N SER A 925 14.87 -5.55 25.80
CA SER A 925 14.58 -4.10 25.70
C SER A 925 13.13 -3.76 25.36
N VAL A 926 12.19 -4.71 25.47
CA VAL A 926 10.76 -4.46 25.24
C VAL A 926 10.27 -3.34 26.16
N GLY A 927 9.63 -2.31 25.57
CA GLY A 927 9.17 -1.11 26.27
C GLY A 927 10.17 0.05 26.36
N ARG A 928 11.41 -0.11 25.89
CA ARG A 928 12.42 0.97 25.87
C ARG A 928 12.43 1.72 24.54
N PRO A 929 12.62 3.06 24.53
CA PRO A 929 12.58 3.87 23.31
C PRO A 929 13.73 3.58 22.32
N TRP A 930 14.89 3.12 22.81
CA TRP A 930 16.04 2.77 21.96
C TRP A 930 15.91 1.40 21.27
N ARG A 931 14.86 0.62 21.56
CA ARG A 931 14.69 -0.73 21.00
C ARG A 931 14.70 -0.73 19.47
N SER A 932 14.12 0.28 18.84
CA SER A 932 14.02 0.42 17.39
C SER A 932 15.38 0.56 16.70
N TRP A 933 16.43 0.93 17.44
CA TRP A 933 17.79 1.04 16.94
C TRP A 933 18.52 -0.31 16.91
N ILE A 934 18.03 -1.32 17.65
CA ILE A 934 18.62 -2.66 17.69
C ILE A 934 18.11 -3.44 16.47
N PRO A 935 19.00 -3.86 15.54
CA PRO A 935 18.60 -4.53 14.31
C PRO A 935 17.91 -5.86 14.59
N GLY A 936 16.82 -6.13 13.87
CA GLY A 936 16.06 -7.37 14.00
C GLY A 936 16.65 -8.44 13.10
N GLY A 937 16.94 -9.63 13.65
CA GLY A 937 17.60 -10.70 12.91
C GLY A 937 16.85 -11.10 11.65
N ILE A 938 15.54 -11.35 11.75
CA ILE A 938 14.70 -11.70 10.58
C ILE A 938 14.74 -10.61 9.50
N ALA A 939 14.56 -9.34 9.87
CA ALA A 939 14.54 -8.24 8.91
C ALA A 939 15.89 -8.10 8.18
N VAL A 940 17.00 -8.14 8.92
CA VAL A 940 18.35 -8.11 8.33
C VAL A 940 18.56 -9.30 7.39
N ALA A 941 18.23 -10.51 7.84
CA ALA A 941 18.40 -11.71 7.04
C ALA A 941 17.60 -11.65 5.72
N VAL A 942 16.35 -11.20 5.78
CA VAL A 942 15.51 -11.01 4.59
C VAL A 942 16.11 -10.01 3.62
N GLY A 943 16.63 -8.89 4.11
CA GLY A 943 17.34 -7.92 3.29
C GLY A 943 18.62 -8.47 2.65
N MET A 944 19.22 -9.48 3.26
CA MET A 944 20.48 -10.08 2.81
C MET A 944 20.30 -11.13 1.71
N TYR A 945 19.22 -11.92 1.74
CA TYR A 945 18.96 -12.92 0.68
C TYR A 945 18.12 -12.36 -0.48
N ASN A 946 17.28 -11.34 -0.24
CA ASN A 946 16.57 -10.66 -1.31
C ASN A 946 17.51 -9.75 -2.10
N VAL A 947 17.33 -9.69 -3.41
CA VAL A 947 18.08 -8.77 -4.27
C VAL A 947 17.83 -7.30 -3.85
N PRO A 948 18.84 -6.41 -3.98
CA PRO A 948 18.73 -5.02 -3.52
C PRO A 948 17.54 -4.27 -4.13
N SER A 949 17.16 -4.61 -5.37
CA SER A 949 16.08 -3.95 -6.11
C SER A 949 14.74 -3.92 -5.38
N PHE A 950 14.34 -5.04 -4.77
CA PHE A 950 13.10 -5.12 -4.00
C PHE A 950 13.22 -4.49 -2.62
N THR A 951 14.40 -4.60 -2.00
CA THR A 951 14.65 -4.04 -0.66
C THR A 951 14.64 -2.52 -0.68
N LEU A 952 15.22 -1.90 -1.71
CA LEU A 952 15.23 -0.44 -1.88
C LEU A 952 13.82 0.12 -2.08
N ALA A 953 12.97 -0.55 -2.86
CA ALA A 953 11.58 -0.13 -3.04
C ALA A 953 10.79 -0.15 -1.72
N ARG A 954 10.98 -1.19 -0.89
CA ARG A 954 10.41 -1.26 0.45
C ARG A 954 10.99 -0.18 1.38
N ALA A 955 12.28 0.13 1.26
CA ALA A 955 12.91 1.21 2.02
C ALA A 955 12.28 2.57 1.71
N ILE A 956 11.99 2.85 0.43
CA ILE A 956 11.25 4.06 0.01
C ILE A 956 9.88 4.12 0.72
N GLY A 957 9.13 3.01 0.73
CA GLY A 957 7.87 2.92 1.47
C GLY A 957 8.00 3.21 2.96
N GLY A 958 9.03 2.64 3.60
CA GLY A 958 9.34 2.89 5.01
C GLY A 958 9.70 4.34 5.33
N ILE A 959 10.45 5.00 4.44
CA ILE A 959 10.81 6.43 4.53
C ILE A 959 9.56 7.30 4.36
N VAL A 960 8.69 6.98 3.40
CA VAL A 960 7.40 7.66 3.22
C VAL A 960 6.55 7.54 4.48
N SER A 961 6.49 6.35 5.08
CA SER A 961 5.78 6.13 6.33
C SER A 961 6.36 6.96 7.48
N TRP A 962 7.69 7.03 7.60
CA TRP A 962 8.36 7.86 8.62
C TRP A 962 8.05 9.34 8.43
N TYR A 963 8.19 9.84 7.21
CA TYR A 963 7.90 11.24 6.90
C TYR A 963 6.43 11.59 7.20
N TRP A 964 5.50 10.70 6.85
CA TRP A 964 4.07 10.91 7.09
C TRP A 964 3.72 10.95 8.58
N LEU A 965 4.20 9.97 9.35
CA LEU A 965 3.83 9.80 10.76
C LEU A 965 4.67 10.68 11.69
N SER A 966 5.98 10.77 11.47
CA SER A 966 6.89 11.49 12.37
C SER A 966 7.06 12.96 12.01
N VAL A 967 7.16 13.30 10.73
CA VAL A 967 7.38 14.69 10.29
C VAL A 967 6.07 15.43 10.10
N ARG A 968 5.12 14.84 9.35
CA ARG A 968 3.81 15.47 9.11
C ARG A 968 2.78 15.24 10.21
N LYS A 969 3.02 14.30 11.13
CA LYS A 969 2.11 13.96 12.25
C LYS A 969 0.67 13.69 11.81
N GLN A 970 0.51 13.08 10.64
CA GLN A 970 -0.79 12.75 10.05
C GLN A 970 -1.27 11.36 10.51
N SER A 971 -2.56 11.09 10.35
CA SER A 971 -3.14 9.79 10.71
C SER A 971 -2.59 8.65 9.85
N THR A 972 -2.48 7.46 10.44
CA THR A 972 -1.97 6.25 9.76
C THR A 972 -2.97 5.68 8.74
N THR A 973 -4.26 5.95 8.90
CA THR A 973 -5.33 5.34 8.10
C THR A 973 -5.21 5.65 6.59
N PRO A 974 -5.09 6.92 6.14
CA PRO A 974 -4.95 7.21 4.71
C PRO A 974 -3.70 6.59 4.09
N LEU A 975 -2.61 6.52 4.86
CA LEU A 975 -1.35 5.94 4.44
C LEU A 975 -1.48 4.43 4.19
N ILE A 976 -2.15 3.70 5.08
CA ILE A 976 -2.45 2.27 4.91
C ILE A 976 -3.37 2.06 3.69
N ILE A 977 -4.33 2.94 3.47
CA ILE A 977 -5.24 2.86 2.31
C ILE A 977 -4.47 3.02 0.99
N ILE A 978 -3.55 3.99 0.91
CA ILE A 978 -2.69 4.18 -0.26
C ILE A 978 -1.82 2.93 -0.51
N ALA A 979 -1.18 2.42 0.54
CA ALA A 979 -0.36 1.21 0.45
C ALA A 979 -1.16 -0.01 -0.01
N SER A 980 -2.39 -0.17 0.50
CA SER A 980 -3.31 -1.23 0.11
C SER A 980 -3.69 -1.10 -1.37
N GLY A 981 -4.02 0.10 -1.83
CA GLY A 981 -4.32 0.35 -3.24
C GLY A 981 -3.13 0.04 -4.14
N PHE A 982 -1.91 0.38 -3.75
CA PHE A 982 -0.71 0.02 -4.52
C PHE A 982 -0.52 -1.50 -4.66
N ILE A 983 -0.62 -2.24 -3.55
CA ILE A 983 -0.45 -3.70 -3.56
C ILE A 983 -1.55 -4.38 -4.37
N LEU A 984 -2.81 -3.97 -4.16
CA LEU A 984 -3.95 -4.54 -4.86
C LEU A 984 -3.96 -4.19 -6.35
N GLY A 985 -3.57 -2.97 -6.71
CA GLY A 985 -3.51 -2.52 -8.10
C GLY A 985 -2.52 -3.34 -8.92
N GLU A 986 -1.29 -3.45 -8.45
CA GLU A 986 -0.27 -4.29 -9.11
C GLU A 986 -0.63 -5.76 -9.03
N GLY A 987 -1.08 -6.27 -7.88
CA GLY A 987 -1.50 -7.66 -7.72
C GLY A 987 -2.61 -8.06 -8.69
N PHE A 988 -3.67 -7.25 -8.82
CA PHE A 988 -4.78 -7.51 -9.73
C PHE A 988 -4.35 -7.38 -11.20
N LEU A 989 -3.63 -6.31 -11.56
CA LEU A 989 -3.22 -6.08 -12.95
C LEU A 989 -2.04 -6.97 -13.38
N SER A 990 -1.33 -7.60 -12.44
CA SER A 990 -0.37 -8.67 -12.77
C SER A 990 -1.05 -9.88 -13.42
N ILE A 991 -2.33 -10.13 -13.13
CA ILE A 991 -3.13 -11.17 -13.80
C ILE A 991 -3.31 -10.79 -15.28
N VAL A 992 -3.50 -9.50 -15.58
CA VAL A 992 -3.56 -9.03 -16.98
C VAL A 992 -2.21 -9.27 -17.66
N ASN A 993 -1.09 -8.96 -17.01
CA ASN A 993 0.24 -9.27 -17.54
C ASN A 993 0.45 -10.78 -17.77
N LEU A 994 -0.06 -11.63 -16.87
CA LEU A 994 -0.05 -13.08 -17.04
C LEU A 994 -0.84 -13.50 -18.28
N TRP A 995 -2.01 -12.91 -18.54
CA TRP A 995 -2.78 -13.16 -19.76
C TRP A 995 -2.06 -12.65 -21.02
N LEU A 996 -1.47 -11.45 -20.97
CA LEU A 996 -0.68 -10.89 -22.07
C LEU A 996 0.51 -11.80 -22.41
N GLN A 997 1.22 -12.29 -21.39
CA GLN A 997 2.33 -13.23 -21.55
C GLN A 997 1.84 -14.58 -22.12
N ALA A 998 0.73 -15.11 -21.62
CA ALA A 998 0.14 -16.36 -22.10
C ALA A 998 -0.29 -16.27 -23.58
N LEU A 999 -0.80 -15.11 -23.99
CA LEU A 999 -1.15 -14.80 -25.38
C LEU A 999 0.06 -14.41 -26.24
N LYS A 1000 1.28 -14.41 -25.66
CA LYS A 1000 2.53 -14.01 -26.31
C LYS A 1000 2.45 -12.64 -26.97
N VAL A 1001 1.77 -11.69 -26.32
CA VAL A 1001 1.68 -10.31 -26.81
C VAL A 1001 3.09 -9.70 -26.84
N PRO A 1002 3.54 -9.17 -27.99
CA PRO A 1002 4.88 -8.60 -28.12
C PRO A 1002 5.07 -7.45 -27.14
N HIS A 1003 6.24 -7.43 -26.51
CA HIS A 1003 6.70 -6.44 -25.55
C HIS A 1003 8.21 -6.21 -25.77
N TYR A 1004 8.71 -5.04 -25.35
CA TYR A 1004 10.10 -4.61 -25.61
C TYR A 1004 11.14 -5.34 -24.79
#